data_AF-A0A962XHI6-F1
#
_entry.id   AF-A0A962XHI6-F1
#
_cell.length_a   1.000
_cell.length_b   1.000
_cell.length_c   1.000
_cell.angle_alpha   90.00
_cell.angle_beta   90.00
_cell.angle_gamma   90.00
#
_symmetry.space_group_name_H-M   'P 1'
#
loop_
_entity.id
_entity.type
_entity.pdbx_description
1 polymer ?
#
loop_
_entity_poly.entity_id
_entity_poly.type
_entity_poly.pdbx_seq_one_letter_code
_entity_poly.pdbx_strand_id
1 'polypeptide(L)'
;TDTVPGTFEDVEAADLVVLVGSNLAWCHPVVYQRLLAARKKRGTKLVVIDPRRTTTCDVADLHLPLKPGSDTALFNGLLVYLYQQDRLDSEFLEQHVAEFLPAYWAAKEVAPNIPTVANRLGLPESAIAAFYDLWSRTHKVVTVYSQGVNQSAHGSDKVNAIINCHLATARIGQPGMGPFSITGQPNAMGGREVGGLANQLAAHMDFAPEDVERVQRFWQAPAIATRPGLKAVELFQAVADGKIKALWIMGTNPVVSLPDADAVRTALQRCPLVVVSDAVADTDTVQLAHIKLPALTWGEKDGTVTNSERRISRQRTFLPPPGEAKPDWWAITQVARRLGFAAQFAFESPAAIFREHAALSGFENAGRRDFDISALADLSDADYAALQPQQWPLPRGARLGKTRLFGTGGFFTADGKARCIALGECAPVHAVDDNFPLVLNSGRIRDQWHTMTRTGKTARLTGHIPEPYVEIHPVDALASGVSENRLARVHSRWGEVIVRVRTHPGQQPGSVFVPMHWGSPLAPRGRINALVNPVVDPLSGQPEFKHTPVRVQAYRPQWHGFLLSRLAIELPMTEYRVSVRESACWRYELAGESTVEDWSAWARNILGEHATWEWLEFADVGTGRYRGAMLEAGRLQACLFVAPTQELPLRGWLAGLFAAEELDPVERSSLLAGRPGQGQRDNGRIVCACFGVGLNTLTAAIREQSLNTPEAIGARLKAGTNCGSCVPELRQLIAQD
;
A
#
# COMPACT_ATOMS: atom_id res chain seq x y z
N THR A 1 4.92 19.45 15.98
CA THR A 1 3.95 18.43 16.43
C THR A 1 3.46 17.62 15.25
N ASP A 2 2.91 16.43 15.48
CA ASP A 2 2.30 15.56 14.46
C ASP A 2 0.79 15.79 14.34
N THR A 3 0.42 17.05 14.07
CA THR A 3 -0.97 17.47 14.04
C THR A 3 -1.51 17.48 12.62
N VAL A 4 -2.51 16.64 12.33
CA VAL A 4 -3.31 16.79 11.09
C VAL A 4 -4.35 17.90 11.34
N PRO A 5 -4.38 19.01 10.58
CA PRO A 5 -5.28 20.13 10.90
C PRO A 5 -6.75 19.92 10.52
N GLY A 6 -7.00 19.14 9.46
CA GLY A 6 -8.31 18.97 8.85
C GLY A 6 -9.05 17.70 9.28
N THR A 7 -10.17 17.46 8.60
CA THR A 7 -11.09 16.33 8.74
C THR A 7 -11.48 15.77 7.37
N PHE A 8 -12.09 14.58 7.32
CA PHE A 8 -12.61 14.06 6.06
C PHE A 8 -13.77 14.89 5.50
N GLU A 9 -14.54 15.60 6.35
CA GLU A 9 -15.57 16.54 5.89
C GLU A 9 -14.98 17.70 5.07
N ASP A 10 -13.70 18.03 5.23
CA ASP A 10 -13.06 19.07 4.42
C ASP A 10 -12.96 18.66 2.95
N VAL A 11 -12.75 17.38 2.66
CA VAL A 11 -12.77 16.87 1.28
C VAL A 11 -14.14 17.08 0.64
N GLU A 12 -15.21 16.99 1.42
CA GLU A 12 -16.59 17.21 0.93
C GLU A 12 -16.96 18.69 0.78
N ALA A 13 -16.40 19.54 1.65
CA ALA A 13 -16.69 20.96 1.70
C ALA A 13 -15.83 21.79 0.73
N ALA A 14 -14.76 21.21 0.18
CA ALA A 14 -13.86 21.87 -0.74
C ALA A 14 -14.51 22.22 -2.10
N ASP A 15 -14.02 23.29 -2.71
CA ASP A 15 -14.36 23.66 -4.08
C ASP A 15 -13.28 23.13 -5.05
N LEU A 16 -12.06 22.90 -4.56
CA LEU A 16 -10.98 22.20 -5.25
C LEU A 16 -10.33 21.16 -4.33
N VAL A 17 -10.23 19.93 -4.81
CA VAL A 17 -9.41 18.87 -4.21
C VAL A 17 -8.22 18.56 -5.12
N VAL A 18 -7.02 18.63 -4.57
CA VAL A 18 -5.77 18.29 -5.25
C VAL A 18 -5.22 17.01 -4.64
N LEU A 19 -5.07 15.95 -5.43
CA LEU A 19 -4.49 14.68 -5.00
C LEU A 19 -3.03 14.61 -5.47
N VAL A 20 -2.09 14.53 -4.54
CA VAL A 20 -0.64 14.49 -4.84
C VAL A 20 -0.08 13.12 -4.46
N GLY A 21 0.37 12.37 -5.45
CA GLY A 21 0.92 11.03 -5.24
C GLY A 21 -0.05 10.12 -4.49
N SER A 22 -1.33 10.17 -4.86
CA SER A 22 -2.42 9.47 -4.15
C SER A 22 -3.44 8.89 -5.13
N ASN A 23 -3.70 7.58 -5.00
CA ASN A 23 -4.74 6.86 -5.74
C ASN A 23 -5.88 6.48 -4.80
N LEU A 24 -6.72 7.47 -4.43
CA LEU A 24 -7.82 7.26 -3.48
C LEU A 24 -8.81 6.19 -3.95
N ALA A 25 -9.02 6.04 -5.26
CA ALA A 25 -9.94 5.04 -5.80
C ALA A 25 -9.59 3.61 -5.36
N TRP A 26 -8.30 3.31 -5.15
CA TRP A 26 -7.85 1.98 -4.72
C TRP A 26 -7.44 1.95 -3.24
N CYS A 27 -6.78 3.00 -2.76
CA CYS A 27 -6.19 3.01 -1.42
C CYS A 27 -7.19 3.45 -0.34
N HIS A 28 -8.17 4.28 -0.68
CA HIS A 28 -9.14 4.87 0.27
C HIS A 28 -10.54 4.98 -0.36
N PRO A 29 -11.15 3.86 -0.78
CA PRO A 29 -12.36 3.86 -1.61
C PRO A 29 -13.55 4.57 -0.96
N VAL A 30 -13.67 4.55 0.37
CA VAL A 30 -14.74 5.27 1.09
C VAL A 30 -14.57 6.79 0.98
N VAL A 31 -13.35 7.30 1.15
CA VAL A 31 -13.05 8.73 1.00
C VAL A 31 -13.23 9.16 -0.46
N TYR A 32 -12.82 8.30 -1.41
CA TYR A 32 -13.07 8.53 -2.83
C TYR A 32 -14.56 8.65 -3.16
N GLN A 33 -15.41 7.78 -2.61
CA GLN A 33 -16.87 7.86 -2.79
C GLN A 33 -17.44 9.17 -2.22
N ARG A 34 -16.98 9.61 -1.03
CA ARG A 34 -17.37 10.90 -0.43
C ARG A 34 -16.99 12.07 -1.35
N LEU A 35 -15.78 12.05 -1.92
CA LEU A 35 -15.33 13.03 -2.92
C LEU A 35 -16.22 13.03 -4.16
N LEU A 36 -16.52 11.87 -4.75
CA LEU A 36 -17.40 11.79 -5.93
C LEU A 36 -18.82 12.34 -5.63
N ALA A 37 -19.36 12.06 -4.45
CA ALA A 37 -20.64 12.60 -4.01
C ALA A 37 -20.59 14.14 -3.89
N ALA A 38 -19.50 14.67 -3.32
CA ALA A 38 -19.28 16.12 -3.24
C ALA A 38 -19.17 16.77 -4.63
N ARG A 39 -18.42 16.15 -5.55
CA ARG A 39 -18.33 16.60 -6.96
C ARG A 39 -19.71 16.68 -7.61
N LYS A 40 -20.53 15.62 -7.48
CA LYS A 40 -21.89 15.58 -8.05
C LYS A 40 -22.80 16.66 -7.44
N LYS A 41 -22.67 16.93 -6.14
CA LYS A 41 -23.55 17.87 -5.41
C LYS A 41 -23.13 19.34 -5.57
N ARG A 42 -21.83 19.62 -5.59
CA ARG A 42 -21.27 20.98 -5.46
C ARG A 42 -20.52 21.44 -6.71
N GLY A 43 -20.18 20.54 -7.62
CA GLY A 43 -19.27 20.85 -8.73
C GLY A 43 -17.80 20.97 -8.31
N THR A 44 -17.42 20.44 -7.15
CA THR A 44 -16.03 20.41 -6.64
C THR A 44 -15.07 19.96 -7.75
N LYS A 45 -13.98 20.69 -7.98
CA LYS A 45 -12.94 20.36 -8.96
C LYS A 45 -11.93 19.38 -8.40
N LEU A 46 -11.36 18.54 -9.28
CA LEU A 46 -10.41 17.50 -8.91
C LEU A 46 -9.17 17.60 -9.81
N VAL A 47 -8.02 17.85 -9.18
CA VAL A 47 -6.71 17.78 -9.83
C VAL A 47 -5.99 16.54 -9.31
N VAL A 48 -5.40 15.76 -10.20
CA VAL A 48 -4.55 14.61 -9.84
C VAL A 48 -3.12 14.88 -10.30
N ILE A 49 -2.18 14.79 -9.38
CA ILE A 49 -0.74 14.97 -9.58
C ILE A 49 -0.10 13.61 -9.32
N ASP A 50 0.14 12.85 -10.39
CA ASP A 50 0.68 11.49 -10.33
C ASP A 50 1.34 11.16 -11.67
N PRO A 51 2.60 10.68 -11.73
CA PRO A 51 3.24 10.26 -12.99
C PRO A 51 2.42 9.20 -13.74
N ARG A 52 1.61 8.41 -13.02
CA ARG A 52 0.78 7.35 -13.60
C ARG A 52 -0.64 7.84 -13.82
N ARG A 53 -1.22 7.44 -14.95
CA ARG A 53 -2.66 7.58 -15.18
C ARG A 53 -3.43 6.48 -14.44
N THR A 54 -3.71 6.71 -13.16
CA THR A 54 -4.47 5.76 -12.31
C THR A 54 -5.98 5.89 -12.54
N THR A 55 -6.78 4.95 -12.01
CA THR A 55 -8.26 5.03 -12.04
C THR A 55 -8.80 6.31 -11.42
N THR A 56 -8.07 6.93 -10.49
CA THR A 56 -8.48 8.21 -9.91
C THR A 56 -8.47 9.33 -10.96
N CYS A 57 -7.64 9.24 -12.01
CA CYS A 57 -7.56 10.22 -13.09
C CYS A 57 -8.80 10.21 -14.01
N ASP A 58 -9.58 9.14 -14.05
CA ASP A 58 -10.72 8.99 -14.98
C ASP A 58 -11.83 10.03 -14.76
N VAL A 59 -11.89 10.60 -13.55
CA VAL A 59 -12.88 11.60 -13.15
C VAL A 59 -12.25 12.96 -12.85
N ALA A 60 -10.94 13.12 -13.05
CA ALA A 60 -10.22 14.35 -12.75
C ALA A 60 -10.53 15.43 -13.80
N ASP A 61 -10.64 16.68 -13.35
CA ASP A 61 -10.72 17.85 -14.25
C ASP A 61 -9.36 18.15 -14.88
N LEU A 62 -8.26 17.84 -14.17
CA LEU A 62 -6.89 18.00 -14.64
C LEU A 62 -6.00 16.89 -14.07
N HIS A 63 -5.18 16.28 -14.93
CA HIS A 63 -4.13 15.34 -14.55
C HIS A 63 -2.77 15.90 -14.94
N LEU A 64 -1.84 15.97 -13.98
CA LEU A 64 -0.46 16.38 -14.19
C LEU A 64 0.47 15.15 -14.06
N PRO A 65 0.86 14.49 -15.16
CA PRO A 65 1.79 13.36 -15.18
C PRO A 65 3.25 13.82 -15.12
N LEU A 66 3.62 14.48 -14.03
CA LEU A 66 4.99 14.99 -13.80
C LEU A 66 6.03 13.87 -13.81
N LYS A 67 7.27 14.20 -14.18
CA LYS A 67 8.44 13.35 -13.93
C LYS A 67 8.54 13.00 -12.43
N PRO A 68 8.76 11.72 -12.05
CA PRO A 68 8.86 11.32 -10.65
C PRO A 68 9.94 12.12 -9.91
N GLY A 69 9.62 12.62 -8.72
CA GLY A 69 10.56 13.41 -7.91
C GLY A 69 10.43 14.93 -8.07
N SER A 70 9.74 15.43 -9.07
CA SER A 70 9.66 16.88 -9.37
C SER A 70 8.57 17.65 -8.60
N ASP A 71 7.99 17.05 -7.56
CA ASP A 71 6.87 17.62 -6.77
C ASP A 71 7.24 18.97 -6.12
N THR A 72 8.44 19.09 -5.54
CA THR A 72 8.90 20.33 -4.88
C THR A 72 8.93 21.51 -5.86
N ALA A 73 9.37 21.28 -7.11
CA ALA A 73 9.41 22.33 -8.13
C ALA A 73 8.01 22.84 -8.50
N LEU A 74 6.99 21.97 -8.51
CA LEU A 74 5.60 22.35 -8.75
C LEU A 74 5.08 23.29 -7.66
N PHE A 75 5.28 22.93 -6.39
CA PHE A 75 4.72 23.70 -5.27
C PHE A 75 5.56 24.94 -4.94
N ASN A 76 6.87 24.91 -5.16
CA ASN A 76 7.69 26.13 -5.12
C ASN A 76 7.24 27.13 -6.20
N GLY A 77 7.01 26.66 -7.43
CA GLY A 77 6.49 27.52 -8.49
C GLY A 77 5.09 28.05 -8.20
N LEU A 78 4.23 27.25 -7.56
CA LEU A 78 2.91 27.70 -7.10
C LEU A 78 3.04 28.80 -6.03
N LEU A 79 3.93 28.65 -5.05
CA LEU A 79 4.20 29.68 -4.04
C LEU A 79 4.64 31.00 -4.68
N VAL A 80 5.55 30.91 -5.66
CA VAL A 80 6.03 32.08 -6.43
C VAL A 80 4.89 32.73 -7.22
N TYR A 81 4.06 31.92 -7.88
CA TYR A 81 2.91 32.40 -8.63
C TYR A 81 1.90 33.12 -7.72
N LEU A 82 1.61 32.58 -6.53
CA LEU A 82 0.69 33.21 -5.58
C LEU A 82 1.18 34.56 -5.08
N TYR A 83 2.49 34.68 -4.82
CA TYR A 83 3.10 35.96 -4.47
C TYR A 83 2.95 36.96 -5.62
N GLN A 84 3.26 36.56 -6.86
CA GLN A 84 3.21 37.43 -8.04
C GLN A 84 1.79 37.87 -8.40
N GLN A 85 0.78 37.08 -8.05
CA GLN A 85 -0.63 37.37 -8.34
C GLN A 85 -1.36 38.06 -7.17
N ASP A 86 -0.64 38.47 -6.12
CA ASP A 86 -1.19 39.11 -4.93
C ASP A 86 -2.32 38.28 -4.27
N ARG A 87 -2.03 36.99 -4.05
CA ARG A 87 -2.99 35.99 -3.51
C ARG A 87 -2.68 35.53 -2.10
N LEU A 88 -1.74 36.18 -1.45
CA LEU A 88 -1.31 35.84 -0.10
C LEU A 88 -2.30 36.38 0.93
N ASP A 89 -2.34 35.74 2.09
CA ASP A 89 -3.04 36.28 3.25
C ASP A 89 -2.03 37.02 4.13
N SER A 90 -1.90 38.33 3.93
CA SER A 90 -0.90 39.16 4.63
C SER A 90 -1.12 39.20 6.14
N GLU A 91 -2.37 39.24 6.59
CA GLU A 91 -2.72 39.30 8.01
C GLU A 91 -2.34 37.99 8.72
N PHE A 92 -2.72 36.85 8.13
CA PHE A 92 -2.36 35.54 8.67
C PHE A 92 -0.85 35.32 8.66
N LEU A 93 -0.16 35.74 7.59
CA LEU A 93 1.29 35.65 7.51
C LEU A 93 1.99 36.45 8.62
N GLU A 94 1.56 37.70 8.85
CA GLU A 94 2.15 38.56 9.88
C GLU A 94 1.88 38.02 11.30
N GLN A 95 0.65 37.58 11.57
CA GLN A 95 0.21 37.20 12.91
C GLN A 95 0.62 35.76 13.28
N HIS A 96 0.65 34.83 12.32
CA HIS A 96 0.66 33.40 12.60
C HIS A 96 1.76 32.60 11.91
N VAL A 97 2.56 33.21 11.03
CA VAL A 97 3.62 32.52 10.28
C VAL A 97 4.94 33.26 10.46
N ALA A 98 6.04 32.53 10.44
CA ALA A 98 7.38 33.09 10.28
C ALA A 98 8.13 32.43 9.12
N GLU A 99 9.27 33.02 8.75
CA GLU A 99 10.16 32.52 7.71
C GLU A 99 9.53 32.45 6.29
N PHE A 100 8.47 33.22 6.04
CA PHE A 100 7.83 33.27 4.72
C PHE A 100 8.76 33.81 3.63
N LEU A 101 9.43 34.95 3.87
CA LEU A 101 10.30 35.57 2.85
C LEU A 101 11.50 34.68 2.46
N PRO A 102 12.26 34.08 3.40
CA PRO A 102 13.27 33.09 3.05
C PRO A 102 12.72 31.92 2.23
N ALA A 103 11.55 31.40 2.60
CA ALA A 103 10.92 30.32 1.86
C ALA A 103 10.55 30.71 0.42
N TYR A 104 10.03 31.92 0.24
CA TYR A 104 9.70 32.45 -1.07
C TYR A 104 10.95 32.67 -1.96
N TRP A 105 12.05 33.19 -1.42
CA TRP A 105 13.30 33.36 -2.18
C TRP A 105 13.90 32.03 -2.62
N ALA A 106 13.95 31.03 -1.73
CA ALA A 106 14.39 29.69 -2.11
C ALA A 106 13.49 29.08 -3.20
N ALA A 107 12.16 29.24 -3.06
CA ALA A 107 11.21 28.77 -4.07
C ALA A 107 11.42 29.46 -5.43
N LYS A 108 11.68 30.77 -5.44
CA LYS A 108 11.92 31.57 -6.65
C LYS A 108 13.23 31.19 -7.34
N GLU A 109 14.26 30.81 -6.61
CA GLU A 109 15.51 30.33 -7.19
C GLU A 109 15.31 29.04 -7.98
N VAL A 110 14.52 28.10 -7.45
CA VAL A 110 14.24 26.80 -8.08
C VAL A 110 13.24 26.90 -9.22
N ALA A 111 12.16 27.66 -9.01
CA ALA A 111 10.97 27.68 -9.86
C ALA A 111 10.44 29.12 -10.07
N PRO A 112 11.20 29.99 -10.77
CA PRO A 112 10.89 31.43 -10.89
C PRO A 112 9.66 31.73 -11.74
N ASN A 113 9.31 30.85 -12.69
CA ASN A 113 8.25 31.08 -13.67
C ASN A 113 7.73 29.75 -14.25
N ILE A 114 6.59 29.82 -14.96
CA ILE A 114 5.91 28.67 -15.58
C ILE A 114 6.81 27.91 -16.58
N PRO A 115 7.51 28.56 -17.53
CA PRO A 115 8.42 27.84 -18.45
C PRO A 115 9.47 26.98 -17.76
N THR A 116 10.13 27.50 -16.71
CA THR A 116 11.11 26.74 -15.93
C THR A 116 10.47 25.54 -15.23
N VAL A 117 9.31 25.72 -14.61
CA VAL A 117 8.56 24.62 -13.96
C VAL A 117 8.17 23.56 -14.99
N ALA A 118 7.58 23.96 -16.12
CA ALA A 118 7.12 23.08 -17.18
C ALA A 118 8.24 22.16 -17.70
N ASN A 119 9.42 22.74 -17.99
CA ASN A 119 10.59 21.98 -18.43
C ASN A 119 11.07 20.96 -17.38
N ARG A 120 11.16 21.39 -16.11
CA ARG A 120 11.57 20.52 -14.99
C ARG A 120 10.63 19.33 -14.80
N LEU A 121 9.32 19.58 -14.85
CA LEU A 121 8.30 18.56 -14.67
C LEU A 121 8.11 17.68 -15.91
N GLY A 122 8.58 18.11 -17.08
CA GLY A 122 8.30 17.45 -18.36
C GLY A 122 6.84 17.59 -18.78
N LEU A 123 6.22 18.73 -18.49
CA LEU A 123 4.81 19.02 -18.79
C LEU A 123 4.67 20.26 -19.69
N PRO A 124 3.56 20.39 -20.43
CA PRO A 124 3.25 21.61 -21.17
C PRO A 124 3.06 22.82 -20.23
N GLU A 125 3.53 24.00 -20.63
CA GLU A 125 3.32 25.26 -19.88
C GLU A 125 1.84 25.54 -19.61
N SER A 126 0.96 25.22 -20.57
CA SER A 126 -0.48 25.39 -20.44
C SER A 126 -1.08 24.57 -19.30
N ALA A 127 -0.55 23.37 -19.03
CA ALA A 127 -1.01 22.52 -17.94
C ALA A 127 -0.63 23.10 -16.57
N ILE A 128 0.60 23.63 -16.44
CA ILE A 128 1.07 24.32 -15.24
C ILE A 128 0.26 25.60 -14.99
N ALA A 129 0.08 26.42 -16.03
CA ALA A 129 -0.72 27.64 -15.97
C ALA A 129 -2.16 27.36 -15.53
N ALA A 130 -2.79 26.32 -16.10
CA ALA A 130 -4.15 25.93 -15.72
C ALA A 130 -4.26 25.49 -14.26
N PHE A 131 -3.29 24.72 -13.76
CA PHE A 131 -3.26 24.32 -12.34
C PHE A 131 -3.06 25.54 -11.42
N TYR A 132 -2.10 26.39 -11.72
CA TYR A 132 -1.80 27.57 -10.90
C TYR A 132 -2.96 28.56 -10.87
N ASP A 133 -3.60 28.83 -12.01
CA ASP A 133 -4.78 29.71 -12.08
C ASP A 133 -5.95 29.14 -11.27
N LEU A 134 -6.25 27.84 -11.45
CA LEU A 134 -7.32 27.15 -10.71
C LEU A 134 -7.08 27.17 -9.20
N TRP A 135 -5.86 26.84 -8.76
CA TRP A 135 -5.52 26.82 -7.33
C TRP A 135 -5.53 28.24 -6.74
N SER A 136 -4.98 29.21 -7.47
CA SER A 136 -4.90 30.62 -7.07
C SER A 136 -6.27 31.24 -6.82
N ARG A 137 -7.22 31.04 -7.73
CA ARG A 137 -8.58 31.63 -7.64
C ARG A 137 -9.52 30.90 -6.70
N THR A 138 -9.20 29.66 -6.32
CA THR A 138 -10.10 28.87 -5.47
C THR A 138 -9.79 29.11 -4.00
N HIS A 139 -10.78 29.56 -3.23
CA HIS A 139 -10.62 29.81 -1.80
C HIS A 139 -10.56 28.50 -0.99
N LYS A 140 -11.51 27.58 -1.22
CA LYS A 140 -11.61 26.30 -0.50
C LYS A 140 -10.83 25.19 -1.21
N VAL A 141 -9.55 25.07 -0.84
CA VAL A 141 -8.65 24.05 -1.40
C VAL A 141 -8.22 23.05 -0.34
N VAL A 142 -8.43 21.77 -0.63
CA VAL A 142 -7.83 20.66 0.12
C VAL A 142 -6.78 19.98 -0.74
N THR A 143 -5.55 19.92 -0.25
CA THR A 143 -4.46 19.17 -0.90
C THR A 143 -4.23 17.88 -0.13
N VAL A 144 -4.65 16.75 -0.68
CA VAL A 144 -4.46 15.42 -0.10
C VAL A 144 -3.18 14.82 -0.66
N TYR A 145 -2.25 14.44 0.21
CA TYR A 145 -0.99 13.80 -0.19
C TYR A 145 -0.77 12.48 0.54
N SER A 146 0.00 11.58 -0.10
CA SER A 146 0.25 10.24 0.42
C SER A 146 1.65 9.73 0.06
N GLN A 147 1.81 8.41 -0.08
CA GLN A 147 3.07 7.70 -0.28
C GLN A 147 3.81 8.06 -1.58
N GLY A 148 3.13 8.61 -2.60
CA GLY A 148 3.83 9.13 -3.79
C GLY A 148 4.73 10.33 -3.48
N VAL A 149 4.41 11.05 -2.40
CA VAL A 149 5.21 12.17 -1.87
C VAL A 149 6.14 11.65 -0.77
N ASN A 150 5.58 10.96 0.23
CA ASN A 150 6.29 10.60 1.45
C ASN A 150 7.44 9.60 1.24
N GLN A 151 7.32 8.67 0.29
CA GLN A 151 8.32 7.60 0.08
C GLN A 151 9.37 8.04 -0.96
N SER A 152 10.15 9.04 -0.58
CA SER A 152 11.19 9.69 -1.38
C SER A 152 12.34 10.10 -0.46
N ALA A 153 13.56 10.23 -0.99
CA ALA A 153 14.70 10.77 -0.26
C ALA A 153 14.51 12.24 0.16
N HIS A 154 13.51 12.93 -0.40
CA HIS A 154 13.17 14.32 -0.10
C HIS A 154 11.69 14.46 0.30
N GLY A 155 11.13 13.42 0.91
CA GLY A 155 9.70 13.36 1.25
C GLY A 155 9.26 14.49 2.18
N SER A 156 10.08 14.87 3.15
CA SER A 156 9.79 15.96 4.09
C SER A 156 9.68 17.31 3.36
N ASP A 157 10.60 17.58 2.45
CA ASP A 157 10.65 18.82 1.68
C ASP A 157 9.45 18.95 0.74
N LYS A 158 9.07 17.86 0.06
CA LYS A 158 7.89 17.88 -0.81
C LYS A 158 6.61 18.19 -0.03
N VAL A 159 6.46 17.63 1.16
CA VAL A 159 5.32 17.93 2.05
C VAL A 159 5.37 19.39 2.52
N ASN A 160 6.55 19.88 2.89
CA ASN A 160 6.71 21.28 3.28
C ASN A 160 6.38 22.25 2.13
N ALA A 161 6.70 21.90 0.88
CA ALA A 161 6.36 22.75 -0.28
C ALA A 161 4.83 22.91 -0.43
N ILE A 162 4.08 21.83 -0.21
CA ILE A 162 2.61 21.86 -0.16
C ILE A 162 2.14 22.73 1.00
N ILE A 163 2.66 22.51 2.20
CA ILE A 163 2.26 23.24 3.42
C ILE A 163 2.55 24.73 3.29
N ASN A 164 3.70 25.13 2.74
CA ASN A 164 4.06 26.52 2.49
C ASN A 164 2.96 27.25 1.69
N CYS A 165 2.41 26.62 0.64
CA CYS A 165 1.33 27.20 -0.15
C CYS A 165 0.06 27.42 0.68
N HIS A 166 -0.30 26.46 1.54
CA HIS A 166 -1.46 26.58 2.43
C HIS A 166 -1.28 27.65 3.51
N LEU A 167 -0.10 27.74 4.12
CA LEU A 167 0.23 28.77 5.12
C LEU A 167 0.22 30.16 4.49
N ALA A 168 0.80 30.30 3.29
CA ALA A 168 0.88 31.56 2.55
C ALA A 168 -0.50 32.15 2.18
N THR A 169 -1.54 31.33 2.18
CA THR A 169 -2.90 31.70 1.76
C THR A 169 -3.94 31.51 2.87
N ALA A 170 -3.51 31.25 4.12
CA ALA A 170 -4.38 30.93 5.26
C ALA A 170 -5.38 29.78 5.03
N ARG A 171 -5.11 28.89 4.07
CA ARG A 171 -5.99 27.75 3.74
C ARG A 171 -5.70 26.57 4.64
N ILE A 172 -5.88 26.73 5.94
CA ILE A 172 -5.63 25.73 6.98
C ILE A 172 -6.68 25.84 8.09
N GLY A 173 -7.13 24.71 8.64
CA GLY A 173 -7.98 24.70 9.84
C GLY A 173 -9.40 25.24 9.67
N GLN A 174 -9.82 25.51 8.44
CA GLN A 174 -11.14 26.03 8.08
C GLN A 174 -11.91 25.02 7.20
N PRO A 175 -13.26 25.04 7.20
CA PRO A 175 -14.05 24.10 6.42
C PRO A 175 -13.73 24.11 4.91
N GLY A 176 -13.32 22.95 4.39
CA GLY A 176 -12.96 22.79 2.98
C GLY A 176 -11.56 23.28 2.64
N MET A 177 -10.69 23.46 3.64
CA MET A 177 -9.34 23.96 3.47
C MET A 177 -8.32 23.12 4.25
N GLY A 178 -7.17 22.87 3.63
CA GLY A 178 -6.01 22.38 4.37
C GLY A 178 -5.13 21.41 3.58
N PRO A 179 -3.85 21.31 3.99
CA PRO A 179 -3.05 20.14 3.68
C PRO A 179 -3.63 18.94 4.46
N PHE A 180 -3.78 17.80 3.79
CA PHE A 180 -4.34 16.59 4.40
C PHE A 180 -3.47 15.37 4.09
N SER A 181 -2.66 14.96 5.07
CA SER A 181 -1.89 13.72 5.00
C SER A 181 -2.81 12.53 5.23
N ILE A 182 -3.02 11.70 4.21
CA ILE A 182 -3.83 10.48 4.36
C ILE A 182 -2.92 9.27 4.58
N THR A 183 -3.14 8.57 5.69
CA THR A 183 -2.33 7.41 6.07
C THR A 183 -2.88 6.13 5.46
N GLY A 184 -1.99 5.20 5.09
CA GLY A 184 -2.39 3.91 4.52
C GLY A 184 -2.96 2.96 5.58
N GLN A 185 -2.20 2.68 6.64
CA GLN A 185 -2.63 1.72 7.68
C GLN A 185 -3.70 2.33 8.59
N PRO A 186 -4.67 1.53 9.05
CA PRO A 186 -5.85 2.02 9.79
C PRO A 186 -5.52 2.63 11.15
N ASN A 187 -4.39 2.27 11.76
CA ASN A 187 -3.96 2.77 13.07
C ASN A 187 -2.56 3.42 13.02
N ALA A 188 -2.17 3.96 11.86
CA ALA A 188 -0.87 4.60 11.70
C ALA A 188 -0.71 5.82 12.62
N MET A 189 -1.80 6.54 12.89
CA MET A 189 -1.79 7.67 13.83
C MET A 189 -1.74 7.18 15.28
N GLY A 190 -2.58 6.21 15.64
CA GLY A 190 -2.55 5.64 17.00
C GLY A 190 -1.21 5.02 17.39
N GLY A 191 -0.47 4.46 16.43
CA GLY A 191 0.90 4.02 16.65
C GLY A 191 1.86 5.15 17.05
N ARG A 192 1.70 6.36 16.50
CA ARG A 192 2.53 7.52 16.84
C ARG A 192 2.11 8.16 18.16
N GLU A 193 0.80 8.16 18.44
CA GLU A 193 0.23 8.62 19.72
C GLU A 193 0.84 7.87 20.91
N VAL A 194 1.12 6.57 20.77
CA VAL A 194 1.69 5.73 21.84
C VAL A 194 3.23 5.66 21.84
N GLY A 195 3.92 6.45 21.00
CA GLY A 195 5.39 6.43 20.92
C GLY A 195 5.96 5.26 20.10
N GLY A 196 5.20 4.73 19.14
CA GLY A 196 5.63 3.65 18.24
C GLY A 196 6.62 4.05 17.16
N LEU A 197 7.28 5.22 17.29
CA LEU A 197 8.34 5.69 16.42
C LEU A 197 9.66 5.78 17.20
N ALA A 198 10.76 5.42 16.56
CA ALA A 198 12.08 5.45 17.19
C ALA A 198 12.52 6.87 17.61
N ASN A 199 11.95 7.91 17.01
CA ASN A 199 12.27 9.32 17.24
C ASN A 199 11.25 10.07 18.10
N GLN A 200 10.32 9.37 18.76
CA GLN A 200 9.28 9.99 19.58
C GLN A 200 9.02 9.18 20.85
N LEU A 201 8.77 9.86 21.97
CA LEU A 201 8.23 9.26 23.18
C LEU A 201 6.69 9.14 23.08
N ALA A 202 6.07 8.48 24.06
CA ALA A 202 4.62 8.36 24.11
C ALA A 202 3.91 9.73 24.22
N ALA A 203 2.65 9.81 23.81
CA ALA A 203 1.81 11.00 23.84
C ALA A 203 2.42 12.23 23.13
N HIS A 204 3.01 11.96 21.95
CA HIS A 204 3.65 12.94 21.07
C HIS A 204 4.83 13.73 21.66
N MET A 205 5.37 13.30 22.80
CA MET A 205 6.57 13.90 23.40
C MET A 205 7.82 13.59 22.58
N ASP A 206 8.80 14.48 22.64
CA ASP A 206 10.11 14.27 22.03
C ASP A 206 11.18 13.95 23.08
N PHE A 207 12.46 14.04 22.70
CA PHE A 207 13.59 13.74 23.59
C PHE A 207 14.20 15.00 24.23
N ALA A 208 13.48 16.12 24.25
CA ALA A 208 13.85 17.26 25.09
C ALA A 208 13.91 16.82 26.56
N PRO A 209 14.85 17.34 27.37
CA PRO A 209 14.99 16.91 28.76
C PRO A 209 13.70 16.98 29.57
N GLU A 210 12.89 18.03 29.38
CA GLU A 210 11.62 18.20 30.08
C GLU A 210 10.56 17.14 29.74
N ASP A 211 10.56 16.63 28.51
CA ASP A 211 9.65 15.60 28.04
C ASP A 211 10.11 14.22 28.55
N VAL A 212 11.41 13.94 28.45
CA VAL A 212 12.03 12.72 29.00
C VAL A 212 11.74 12.59 30.50
N GLU A 213 12.01 13.63 31.28
CA GLU A 213 11.77 13.63 32.72
C GLU A 213 10.28 13.47 33.05
N ARG A 214 9.40 14.07 32.26
CA ARG A 214 7.94 13.96 32.46
C ARG A 214 7.44 12.54 32.26
N VAL A 215 7.84 11.88 31.19
CA VAL A 215 7.49 10.47 30.95
C VAL A 215 8.09 9.59 32.05
N GLN A 216 9.34 9.84 32.44
CA GLN A 216 9.99 9.11 33.53
C GLN A 216 9.25 9.24 34.86
N ARG A 217 8.82 10.47 35.23
CA ARG A 217 8.02 10.73 36.43
C ARG A 217 6.68 10.00 36.37
N PHE A 218 5.97 10.09 35.24
CA PHE A 218 4.65 9.48 35.09
C PHE A 218 4.71 7.95 35.26
N TRP A 219 5.65 7.29 34.59
CA TRP A 219 5.82 5.83 34.70
C TRP A 219 6.59 5.37 35.94
N GLN A 220 7.14 6.31 36.73
CA GLN A 220 8.05 6.00 37.83
C GLN A 220 9.20 5.08 37.38
N ALA A 221 9.69 5.31 36.15
CA ALA A 221 10.65 4.43 35.51
C ALA A 221 12.05 4.64 36.12
N PRO A 222 12.75 3.57 36.53
CA PRO A 222 14.10 3.70 37.08
C PRO A 222 15.12 4.17 36.04
N ALA A 223 14.84 3.93 34.76
CA ALA A 223 15.59 4.44 33.62
C ALA A 223 14.65 4.65 32.43
N ILE A 224 14.97 5.61 31.57
CA ILE A 224 14.24 5.90 30.33
C ILE A 224 15.22 6.22 29.20
N ALA A 225 14.79 6.03 27.95
CA ALA A 225 15.55 6.47 26.80
C ALA A 225 15.65 8.02 26.78
N THR A 226 16.87 8.54 26.59
CA THR A 226 17.15 9.98 26.55
C THR A 226 17.48 10.50 25.14
N ARG A 227 17.43 9.62 24.13
CA ARG A 227 17.69 9.95 22.74
C ARG A 227 16.90 9.03 21.80
N PRO A 228 16.64 9.46 20.55
CA PRO A 228 16.07 8.61 19.52
C PRO A 228 16.78 7.26 19.34
N GLY A 229 16.00 6.22 19.10
CA GLY A 229 16.46 4.93 18.60
C GLY A 229 16.73 4.95 17.08
N LEU A 230 17.09 3.80 16.53
CA LEU A 230 17.34 3.65 15.10
C LEU A 230 16.04 3.55 14.31
N LYS A 231 15.96 4.25 13.18
CA LYS A 231 14.83 4.11 12.24
C LYS A 231 14.96 2.78 11.48
N ALA A 232 13.89 2.33 10.81
CA ALA A 232 13.79 0.97 10.29
C ALA A 232 14.99 0.53 9.42
N VAL A 233 15.41 1.33 8.43
CA VAL A 233 16.55 0.97 7.55
C VAL A 233 17.86 0.89 8.35
N GLU A 234 18.13 1.87 9.21
CA GLU A 234 19.31 1.91 10.07
C GLU A 234 19.32 0.76 11.09
N LEU A 235 18.14 0.40 11.62
CA LEU A 235 17.95 -0.71 12.54
C LEU A 235 18.41 -2.02 11.90
N PHE A 236 17.97 -2.32 10.67
CA PHE A 236 18.37 -3.54 9.99
C PHE A 236 19.85 -3.53 9.57
N GLN A 237 20.42 -2.36 9.27
CA GLN A 237 21.87 -2.24 9.11
C GLN A 237 22.61 -2.56 10.43
N ALA A 238 22.12 -2.06 11.57
CA ALA A 238 22.73 -2.36 12.87
C ALA A 238 22.57 -3.83 13.29
N VAL A 239 21.52 -4.51 12.84
CA VAL A 239 21.39 -5.98 12.96
C VAL A 239 22.45 -6.67 12.10
N ALA A 240 22.62 -6.25 10.84
CA ALA A 240 23.63 -6.81 9.94
C ALA A 240 25.06 -6.62 10.48
N ASP A 241 25.34 -5.46 11.08
CA ASP A 241 26.62 -5.12 11.72
C ASP A 241 26.85 -5.87 13.05
N GLY A 242 25.86 -6.61 13.57
CA GLY A 242 25.94 -7.31 14.85
C GLY A 242 25.83 -6.42 16.09
N LYS A 243 25.46 -5.13 15.93
CA LYS A 243 25.23 -4.19 17.04
C LYS A 243 23.93 -4.49 17.77
N ILE A 244 22.87 -4.85 17.03
CA ILE A 244 21.62 -5.36 17.58
C ILE A 244 21.66 -6.89 17.56
N LYS A 245 21.51 -7.49 18.75
CA LYS A 245 21.60 -8.95 18.94
C LYS A 245 20.26 -9.64 19.23
N ALA A 246 19.25 -8.85 19.59
CA ALA A 246 17.90 -9.32 19.83
C ALA A 246 16.92 -8.37 19.16
N LEU A 247 16.00 -8.92 18.37
CA LEU A 247 14.96 -8.16 17.68
C LEU A 247 13.60 -8.83 17.89
N TRP A 248 12.62 -8.04 18.32
CA TRP A 248 11.23 -8.48 18.40
C TRP A 248 10.40 -7.73 17.35
N ILE A 249 9.92 -8.48 16.35
CA ILE A 249 9.08 -7.98 15.26
C ILE A 249 7.63 -8.31 15.57
N MET A 250 6.74 -7.31 15.53
CA MET A 250 5.33 -7.48 15.87
C MET A 250 4.43 -7.03 14.72
N GLY A 251 3.65 -7.96 14.15
CA GLY A 251 2.61 -7.67 13.15
C GLY A 251 3.11 -7.04 11.85
N THR A 252 4.35 -7.32 11.44
CA THR A 252 4.94 -6.77 10.20
C THR A 252 5.87 -7.80 9.52
N ASN A 253 6.06 -7.65 8.21
CA ASN A 253 6.85 -8.56 7.36
C ASN A 253 7.99 -7.80 6.63
N PRO A 254 9.01 -7.29 7.36
CA PRO A 254 10.08 -6.44 6.83
C PRO A 254 10.85 -7.09 5.69
N VAL A 255 10.96 -8.41 5.68
CA VAL A 255 11.62 -9.17 4.61
C VAL A 255 10.89 -9.06 3.26
N VAL A 256 9.66 -8.52 3.24
CA VAL A 256 8.93 -8.18 2.01
C VAL A 256 8.67 -6.67 1.89
N SER A 257 8.49 -5.97 3.01
CA SER A 257 8.00 -4.58 2.99
C SER A 257 9.06 -3.49 3.07
N LEU A 258 10.29 -3.79 3.49
CA LEU A 258 11.39 -2.80 3.52
C LEU A 258 12.17 -2.77 2.20
N PRO A 259 12.83 -1.65 1.85
CA PRO A 259 13.76 -1.62 0.71
C PRO A 259 14.96 -2.53 0.98
N ASP A 260 15.69 -2.89 -0.08
CA ASP A 260 16.81 -3.85 -0.01
C ASP A 260 16.45 -5.09 0.83
N ALA A 261 15.30 -5.67 0.50
CA ALA A 261 14.65 -6.69 1.33
C ALA A 261 15.48 -8.00 1.48
N ASP A 262 16.46 -8.23 0.59
CA ASP A 262 17.40 -9.35 0.69
C ASP A 262 18.52 -9.07 1.71
N ALA A 263 18.98 -7.81 1.84
CA ALA A 263 19.87 -7.42 2.94
C ALA A 263 19.16 -7.58 4.29
N VAL A 264 17.87 -7.20 4.39
CA VAL A 264 17.05 -7.42 5.59
C VAL A 264 16.92 -8.90 5.95
N ARG A 265 16.66 -9.77 4.95
CA ARG A 265 16.64 -11.23 5.13
C ARG A 265 17.97 -11.73 5.71
N THR A 266 19.08 -11.31 5.11
CA THR A 266 20.43 -11.70 5.52
C THR A 266 20.75 -11.24 6.93
N ALA A 267 20.36 -10.02 7.30
CA ALA A 267 20.53 -9.47 8.65
C ALA A 267 19.78 -10.32 9.68
N LEU A 268 18.53 -10.69 9.41
CA LEU A 268 17.74 -11.54 10.32
C LEU A 268 18.33 -12.94 10.49
N GLN A 269 18.83 -13.55 9.41
CA GLN A 269 19.51 -14.86 9.48
C GLN A 269 20.75 -14.85 10.38
N ARG A 270 21.42 -13.70 10.49
CA ARG A 270 22.62 -13.51 11.33
C ARG A 270 22.30 -13.04 12.75
N CYS A 271 21.08 -12.57 13.00
CA CYS A 271 20.70 -12.01 14.29
C CYS A 271 20.59 -13.14 15.33
N PRO A 272 21.31 -13.08 16.47
CA PRO A 272 21.30 -14.14 17.48
C PRO A 272 19.92 -14.49 18.06
N LEU A 273 19.01 -13.52 18.11
CA LEU A 273 17.65 -13.74 18.59
C LEU A 273 16.66 -12.90 17.79
N VAL A 274 15.72 -13.59 17.14
CA VAL A 274 14.60 -12.98 16.41
C VAL A 274 13.30 -13.56 16.98
N VAL A 275 12.50 -12.70 17.60
CA VAL A 275 11.16 -13.01 18.08
C VAL A 275 10.16 -12.41 17.10
N VAL A 276 9.15 -13.18 16.68
CA VAL A 276 8.09 -12.68 15.80
C VAL A 276 6.72 -12.95 16.43
N SER A 277 5.96 -11.87 16.66
CA SER A 277 4.53 -11.92 17.02
C SER A 277 3.70 -11.70 15.76
N ASP A 278 2.99 -12.74 15.29
CA ASP A 278 2.17 -12.65 14.08
C ASP A 278 0.96 -13.60 14.16
N ALA A 279 -0.09 -13.27 13.42
CA ALA A 279 -1.29 -14.08 13.26
C ALA A 279 -1.19 -15.07 12.08
N VAL A 280 -0.13 -14.95 11.26
CA VAL A 280 0.09 -15.77 10.07
C VAL A 280 1.35 -16.61 10.25
N ALA A 281 1.17 -17.93 10.27
CA ALA A 281 2.25 -18.88 10.54
C ALA A 281 3.33 -18.95 9.45
N ASP A 282 2.98 -18.57 8.21
CA ASP A 282 3.88 -18.65 7.05
C ASP A 282 4.01 -17.28 6.36
N THR A 283 5.08 -16.58 6.70
CA THR A 283 5.52 -15.33 6.06
C THR A 283 7.04 -15.34 5.95
N ASP A 284 7.61 -14.59 5.01
CA ASP A 284 9.07 -14.51 4.86
C ASP A 284 9.79 -14.14 6.17
N THR A 285 9.22 -13.27 7.00
CA THR A 285 9.81 -12.88 8.29
C THR A 285 9.63 -13.96 9.36
N VAL A 286 8.44 -14.57 9.45
CA VAL A 286 8.17 -15.64 10.44
C VAL A 286 9.06 -16.86 10.20
N GLN A 287 9.39 -17.17 8.94
CA GLN A 287 10.32 -18.25 8.60
C GLN A 287 11.73 -18.05 9.18
N LEU A 288 12.13 -16.82 9.52
CA LEU A 288 13.43 -16.48 10.10
C LEU A 288 13.39 -16.31 11.63
N ALA A 289 12.23 -16.54 12.25
CA ALA A 289 12.05 -16.38 13.69
C ALA A 289 12.67 -17.54 14.47
N HIS A 290 13.39 -17.22 15.55
CA HIS A 290 13.81 -18.19 16.57
C HIS A 290 12.66 -18.52 17.52
N ILE A 291 11.85 -17.51 17.85
CA ILE A 291 10.66 -17.64 18.70
C ILE A 291 9.47 -17.07 17.95
N LYS A 292 8.39 -17.85 17.85
CA LYS A 292 7.12 -17.45 17.22
C LYS A 292 6.06 -17.31 18.31
N LEU A 293 5.41 -16.15 18.38
CA LEU A 293 4.33 -15.87 19.33
C LEU A 293 3.01 -15.71 18.54
N PRO A 294 2.05 -16.64 18.67
CA PRO A 294 0.76 -16.54 17.99
C PRO A 294 -0.03 -15.33 18.49
N ALA A 295 -0.25 -14.36 17.60
CA ALA A 295 -0.95 -13.11 17.90
C ALA A 295 -2.40 -13.12 17.39
N LEU A 296 -3.28 -12.40 18.08
CA LEU A 296 -4.66 -12.18 17.61
C LEU A 296 -4.70 -11.35 16.32
N THR A 297 -5.72 -11.54 15.49
CA THR A 297 -6.02 -10.70 14.31
C THR A 297 -7.25 -9.79 14.52
N TRP A 298 -7.59 -8.96 13.53
CA TRP A 298 -8.58 -7.89 13.63
C TRP A 298 -9.90 -8.29 14.32
N GLY A 299 -10.52 -9.41 13.94
CA GLY A 299 -11.82 -9.83 14.51
C GLY A 299 -11.75 -10.43 15.91
N GLU A 300 -10.54 -10.76 16.36
CA GLU A 300 -10.26 -11.37 17.67
C GLU A 300 -9.79 -10.30 18.67
N LYS A 301 -9.18 -9.21 18.18
CA LYS A 301 -8.61 -8.12 18.97
C LYS A 301 -9.68 -7.22 19.60
N ASP A 302 -9.35 -6.73 20.78
CA ASP A 302 -10.07 -5.69 21.51
C ASP A 302 -9.15 -4.47 21.75
N GLY A 303 -9.64 -3.26 21.49
CA GLY A 303 -8.86 -2.03 21.71
C GLY A 303 -9.45 -0.80 21.02
N THR A 304 -8.57 0.13 20.62
CA THR A 304 -8.91 1.34 19.86
C THR A 304 -8.01 1.51 18.64
N VAL A 305 -8.52 2.19 17.61
CA VAL A 305 -7.76 2.62 16.43
C VAL A 305 -7.99 4.10 16.17
N THR A 306 -6.94 4.82 15.77
CA THR A 306 -7.00 6.23 15.41
C THR A 306 -6.70 6.42 13.92
N ASN A 307 -7.66 6.99 13.20
CA ASN A 307 -7.57 7.20 11.75
C ASN A 307 -6.83 8.52 11.39
N SER A 308 -6.73 8.85 10.09
CA SER A 308 -5.98 10.03 9.61
C SER A 308 -6.52 11.39 10.08
N GLU A 309 -7.80 11.48 10.48
CA GLU A 309 -8.40 12.71 11.00
C GLU A 309 -8.42 12.76 12.53
N ARG A 310 -7.53 12.00 13.20
CA ARG A 310 -7.41 11.96 14.67
C ARG A 310 -8.60 11.31 15.38
N ARG A 311 -9.46 10.60 14.64
CA ARG A 311 -10.66 9.97 15.21
C ARG A 311 -10.33 8.61 15.79
N ILE A 312 -10.40 8.53 17.11
CA ILE A 312 -10.29 7.33 17.92
C ILE A 312 -11.62 6.58 17.84
N SER A 313 -11.57 5.32 17.43
CA SER A 313 -12.72 4.43 17.31
C SER A 313 -12.48 3.13 18.06
N ARG A 314 -13.55 2.58 18.67
CA ARG A 314 -13.49 1.33 19.43
C ARG A 314 -13.49 0.11 18.49
N GLN A 315 -12.47 -0.74 18.61
CA GLN A 315 -12.38 -2.04 17.94
C GLN A 315 -12.79 -3.16 18.89
N ARG A 316 -13.92 -3.83 18.62
CA ARG A 316 -14.48 -4.88 19.50
C ARG A 316 -14.24 -6.27 18.92
N THR A 317 -13.95 -7.21 19.81
CA THR A 317 -13.88 -8.64 19.47
C THR A 317 -15.26 -9.14 19.00
N PHE A 318 -15.28 -9.90 17.89
CA PHE A 318 -16.47 -10.62 17.43
C PHE A 318 -16.17 -12.08 17.05
N LEU A 319 -14.93 -12.54 17.22
CA LEU A 319 -14.49 -13.93 17.09
C LEU A 319 -13.69 -14.35 18.33
N PRO A 320 -13.81 -15.61 18.77
CA PRO A 320 -12.97 -16.12 19.85
C PRO A 320 -11.50 -16.21 19.40
N PRO A 321 -10.52 -16.06 20.32
CA PRO A 321 -9.12 -16.35 20.05
C PRO A 321 -8.91 -17.78 19.49
N PRO A 322 -8.12 -17.95 18.42
CA PRO A 322 -7.80 -19.26 17.89
C PRO A 322 -6.77 -19.97 18.78
N GLY A 323 -7.12 -21.15 19.28
CA GLY A 323 -6.23 -21.96 20.12
C GLY A 323 -5.74 -21.18 21.34
N GLU A 324 -4.42 -21.12 21.53
CA GLU A 324 -3.77 -20.43 22.65
C GLU A 324 -3.32 -19.00 22.30
N ALA A 325 -3.69 -18.47 21.12
CA ALA A 325 -3.25 -17.15 20.69
C ALA A 325 -3.64 -16.05 21.69
N LYS A 326 -2.73 -15.10 21.90
CA LYS A 326 -2.89 -14.00 22.86
C LYS A 326 -2.72 -12.65 22.17
N PRO A 327 -3.31 -11.58 22.70
CA PRO A 327 -3.08 -10.25 22.16
C PRO A 327 -1.63 -9.82 22.38
N ASP A 328 -1.10 -9.01 21.48
CA ASP A 328 0.28 -8.51 21.50
C ASP A 328 0.68 -7.87 22.85
N TRP A 329 -0.22 -7.08 23.45
CA TRP A 329 0.02 -6.42 24.76
C TRP A 329 0.22 -7.42 25.90
N TRP A 330 -0.43 -8.59 25.82
CA TRP A 330 -0.29 -9.63 26.83
C TRP A 330 1.11 -10.22 26.77
N ALA A 331 1.63 -10.51 25.58
CA ALA A 331 2.98 -11.03 25.41
C ALA A 331 4.03 -10.06 25.97
N ILE A 332 3.91 -8.76 25.67
CA ILE A 332 4.78 -7.71 26.24
C ILE A 332 4.71 -7.73 27.77
N THR A 333 3.50 -7.77 28.33
CA THR A 333 3.28 -7.81 29.77
C THR A 333 3.91 -9.04 30.42
N GLN A 334 3.81 -10.21 29.78
CA GLN A 334 4.39 -11.46 30.30
C GLN A 334 5.91 -11.46 30.29
N VAL A 335 6.53 -10.87 29.27
CA VAL A 335 7.98 -10.69 29.19
C VAL A 335 8.44 -9.70 30.27
N ALA A 336 7.80 -8.54 30.38
CA ALA A 336 8.14 -7.53 31.38
C ALA A 336 8.04 -8.07 32.83
N ARG A 337 6.99 -8.83 33.14
CA ARG A 337 6.83 -9.53 34.43
C ARG A 337 8.01 -10.46 34.74
N ARG A 338 8.45 -11.25 33.76
CA ARG A 338 9.60 -12.18 33.90
C ARG A 338 10.94 -11.45 34.03
N LEU A 339 11.03 -10.22 33.55
CA LEU A 339 12.18 -9.34 33.73
C LEU A 339 12.15 -8.57 35.07
N GLY A 340 11.15 -8.78 35.93
CA GLY A 340 11.05 -8.18 37.26
C GLY A 340 10.13 -6.95 37.37
N PHE A 341 9.44 -6.56 36.29
CA PHE A 341 8.55 -5.38 36.27
C PHE A 341 7.08 -5.73 36.48
N ALA A 342 6.79 -6.70 37.35
CA ALA A 342 5.43 -7.23 37.47
C ALA A 342 4.42 -6.20 38.00
N ALA A 343 4.85 -5.30 38.88
CA ALA A 343 4.01 -4.23 39.41
C ALA A 343 3.66 -3.18 38.34
N GLN A 344 4.62 -2.79 37.50
CA GLN A 344 4.45 -1.79 36.44
C GLN A 344 3.66 -2.33 35.25
N PHE A 345 3.70 -3.65 35.01
CA PHE A 345 2.96 -4.32 33.94
C PHE A 345 1.81 -5.17 34.50
N ALA A 346 1.04 -4.61 35.44
CA ALA A 346 -0.13 -5.25 36.05
C ALA A 346 -1.41 -5.14 35.20
N PHE A 347 -1.30 -4.94 33.88
CA PHE A 347 -2.47 -4.79 33.00
C PHE A 347 -3.22 -6.11 32.79
N GLU A 348 -4.54 -6.05 32.92
CA GLU A 348 -5.44 -7.19 32.71
C GLU A 348 -6.40 -6.99 31.52
N SER A 349 -6.49 -5.76 31.00
CA SER A 349 -7.39 -5.43 29.89
C SER A 349 -6.86 -4.27 29.02
N PRO A 350 -7.28 -4.18 27.75
CA PRO A 350 -7.04 -3.00 26.90
C PRO A 350 -7.62 -1.70 27.49
N ALA A 351 -8.71 -1.78 28.26
CA ALA A 351 -9.30 -0.62 28.93
C ALA A 351 -8.35 0.01 29.94
N ALA A 352 -7.65 -0.81 30.74
CA ALA A 352 -6.64 -0.33 31.69
C ALA A 352 -5.47 0.36 30.98
N ILE A 353 -4.97 -0.23 29.88
CA ILE A 353 -3.89 0.35 29.08
C ILE A 353 -4.34 1.68 28.44
N PHE A 354 -5.57 1.73 27.92
CA PHE A 354 -6.12 2.94 27.32
C PHE A 354 -6.27 4.08 28.33
N ARG A 355 -6.73 3.79 29.55
CA ARG A 355 -6.81 4.78 30.63
C ARG A 355 -5.44 5.36 30.99
N GLU A 356 -4.42 4.52 31.09
CA GLU A 356 -3.05 5.00 31.35
C GLU A 356 -2.55 5.89 30.21
N HIS A 357 -2.72 5.45 28.96
CA HIS A 357 -2.36 6.25 27.78
C HIS A 357 -3.07 7.61 27.78
N ALA A 358 -4.36 7.62 28.12
CA ALA A 358 -5.13 8.85 28.22
C ALA A 358 -4.66 9.76 29.38
N ALA A 359 -4.34 9.18 30.54
CA ALA A 359 -3.78 9.92 31.66
C ALA A 359 -2.43 10.57 31.31
N LEU A 360 -1.53 9.82 30.65
CA LEU A 360 -0.22 10.33 30.21
C LEU A 360 -0.37 11.53 29.26
N SER A 361 -1.34 11.48 28.34
CA SER A 361 -1.56 12.58 27.39
C SER A 361 -1.89 13.92 28.05
N GLY A 362 -2.58 13.90 29.19
CA GLY A 362 -2.90 15.11 29.98
C GLY A 362 -1.86 15.47 31.04
N PHE A 363 -0.99 14.53 31.45
CA PHE A 363 -0.03 14.74 32.52
C PHE A 363 0.94 15.89 32.16
N GLU A 364 0.92 16.95 32.97
CA GLU A 364 1.67 18.19 32.79
C GLU A 364 1.52 18.85 31.39
N ASN A 365 0.44 18.56 30.66
CA ASN A 365 0.23 19.10 29.32
C ASN A 365 -0.12 20.59 29.38
N ALA A 366 -1.15 20.96 30.16
CA ALA A 366 -1.63 22.34 30.32
C ALA A 366 -1.88 23.08 28.99
N GLY A 367 -2.23 22.35 27.92
CA GLY A 367 -2.46 22.91 26.58
C GLY A 367 -1.19 23.23 25.79
N ARG A 368 0.00 22.87 26.28
CA ARG A 368 1.28 23.11 25.60
C ARG A 368 1.56 22.15 24.45
N ARG A 369 0.89 21.00 24.41
CA ARG A 369 1.02 19.98 23.35
C ARG A 369 -0.33 19.71 22.71
N ASP A 370 -0.29 19.25 21.46
CA ASP A 370 -1.47 19.03 20.63
C ASP A 370 -2.28 17.80 21.03
N PHE A 371 -1.60 16.70 21.36
CA PHE A 371 -2.23 15.44 21.72
C PHE A 371 -2.65 15.45 23.19
N ASP A 372 -3.96 15.41 23.42
CA ASP A 372 -4.57 15.27 24.74
C ASP A 372 -5.89 14.52 24.58
N ILE A 373 -6.06 13.42 25.32
CA ILE A 373 -7.30 12.65 25.42
C ILE A 373 -7.65 12.39 26.89
N SER A 374 -7.14 13.21 27.80
CA SER A 374 -7.25 13.02 29.25
C SER A 374 -8.68 13.10 29.79
N ALA A 375 -9.65 13.56 29.00
CA ALA A 375 -11.07 13.39 29.32
C ALA A 375 -11.49 11.91 29.40
N LEU A 376 -10.71 11.01 28.80
CA LEU A 376 -10.99 9.58 28.73
C LEU A 376 -10.18 8.75 29.74
N ALA A 377 -9.40 9.40 30.62
CA ALA A 377 -8.53 8.72 31.58
C ALA A 377 -9.31 7.97 32.68
N ASP A 378 -10.54 8.40 32.98
CA ASP A 378 -11.34 7.88 34.09
C ASP A 378 -12.54 7.04 33.61
N LEU A 379 -12.53 6.56 32.35
CA LEU A 379 -13.62 5.74 31.80
C LEU A 379 -13.80 4.43 32.59
N SER A 380 -15.04 4.13 32.99
CA SER A 380 -15.38 2.80 33.46
C SER A 380 -15.20 1.77 32.33
N ASP A 381 -15.08 0.50 32.66
CA ASP A 381 -14.99 -0.55 31.63
C ASP A 381 -16.26 -0.59 30.75
N ALA A 382 -17.42 -0.26 31.31
CA ALA A 382 -18.67 -0.11 30.57
C ALA A 382 -18.63 1.07 29.59
N ASP A 383 -18.13 2.24 30.03
CA ASP A 383 -18.01 3.42 29.17
C ASP A 383 -16.96 3.21 28.06
N TYR A 384 -15.84 2.53 28.37
CA TYR A 384 -14.85 2.13 27.38
C TYR A 384 -15.44 1.15 26.36
N ALA A 385 -16.26 0.19 26.79
CA ALA A 385 -16.97 -0.73 25.89
C ALA A 385 -17.99 0.01 25.02
N ALA A 386 -18.65 1.05 25.55
CA ALA A 386 -19.63 1.88 24.85
C ALA A 386 -19.03 3.06 24.08
N LEU A 387 -17.70 3.25 24.11
CA LEU A 387 -17.01 4.41 23.56
C LEU A 387 -17.43 4.66 22.11
N GLN A 388 -18.00 5.85 21.89
CA GLN A 388 -18.32 6.38 20.57
C GLN A 388 -17.08 7.04 19.97
N PRO A 389 -17.00 7.16 18.63
CA PRO A 389 -15.85 7.77 18.00
C PRO A 389 -15.62 9.23 18.48
N GLN A 390 -14.40 9.51 18.93
CA GLN A 390 -13.98 10.83 19.41
C GLN A 390 -12.77 11.33 18.62
N GLN A 391 -12.58 12.64 18.50
CA GLN A 391 -11.37 13.22 17.92
C GLN A 391 -10.57 13.92 19.01
N TRP A 392 -9.24 13.86 18.93
CA TRP A 392 -8.38 14.69 19.77
C TRP A 392 -8.02 16.01 19.07
N PRO A 393 -7.74 17.10 19.82
CA PRO A 393 -7.61 17.17 21.29
C PRO A 393 -8.96 17.10 22.04
N LEU A 394 -8.96 16.37 23.14
CA LEU A 394 -10.06 16.14 24.09
C LEU A 394 -9.51 16.17 25.54
N PRO A 395 -9.11 17.35 26.05
CA PRO A 395 -8.56 17.51 27.39
C PRO A 395 -9.60 17.30 28.47
N ARG A 396 -9.16 17.00 29.70
CA ARG A 396 -10.03 16.80 30.88
C ARG A 396 -11.09 17.91 31.00
N GLY A 397 -12.35 17.51 31.15
CA GLY A 397 -13.51 18.41 31.19
C GLY A 397 -14.16 18.69 29.82
N ALA A 398 -13.48 18.41 28.70
CA ALA A 398 -14.07 18.49 27.37
C ALA A 398 -15.03 17.32 27.11
N ARG A 399 -16.16 17.60 26.43
CA ARG A 399 -17.14 16.57 26.01
C ARG A 399 -16.97 16.14 24.56
N LEU A 400 -16.49 17.04 23.71
CA LEU A 400 -16.24 16.82 22.29
C LEU A 400 -14.90 17.46 21.94
N GLY A 401 -14.08 16.76 21.17
CA GLY A 401 -12.77 17.28 20.79
C GLY A 401 -12.84 18.23 19.60
N LYS A 402 -11.78 19.03 19.45
CA LYS A 402 -11.69 19.98 18.32
C LYS A 402 -11.49 19.22 17.01
N THR A 403 -12.39 19.45 16.06
CA THR A 403 -12.34 18.75 14.77
C THR A 403 -11.35 19.39 13.80
N ARG A 404 -11.14 20.71 13.86
CA ARG A 404 -10.16 21.45 13.05
C ARG A 404 -9.22 22.26 13.94
N LEU A 405 -7.98 22.41 13.48
CA LEU A 405 -6.91 23.10 14.20
C LEU A 405 -6.22 24.15 13.31
N PHE A 406 -5.66 25.18 13.94
CA PHE A 406 -4.84 26.23 13.32
C PHE A 406 -5.52 27.27 12.43
N GLY A 407 -6.85 27.24 12.30
CA GLY A 407 -7.59 28.23 11.49
C GLY A 407 -7.50 29.67 11.98
N THR A 408 -7.03 29.88 13.22
CA THR A 408 -6.77 31.19 13.84
C THR A 408 -5.37 31.21 14.49
N GLY A 409 -4.42 30.46 13.92
CA GLY A 409 -3.09 30.26 14.50
C GLY A 409 -3.10 29.31 15.72
N GLY A 410 -2.19 29.54 16.67
CA GLY A 410 -2.01 28.67 17.84
C GLY A 410 -1.23 27.40 17.51
N PHE A 411 -0.14 27.55 16.77
CA PHE A 411 0.75 26.44 16.43
C PHE A 411 1.58 26.03 17.65
N PHE A 412 1.96 24.77 17.70
CA PHE A 412 2.74 24.20 18.81
C PHE A 412 4.25 24.37 18.60
N THR A 413 4.66 25.53 18.11
CA THR A 413 6.05 26.00 18.06
C THR A 413 6.31 26.90 19.26
N ALA A 414 7.59 27.13 19.59
CA ALA A 414 7.97 27.90 20.78
C ALA A 414 7.38 29.32 20.83
N ASP A 415 7.11 29.95 19.68
CA ASP A 415 6.51 31.29 19.57
C ASP A 415 5.05 31.27 19.09
N GLY A 416 4.42 30.10 18.98
CA GLY A 416 3.02 29.97 18.56
C GLY A 416 2.76 30.15 17.06
N LYS A 417 3.80 30.41 16.24
CA LYS A 417 3.70 30.66 14.80
C LYS A 417 4.15 29.45 13.97
N ALA A 418 3.43 29.16 12.89
CA ALA A 418 3.89 28.20 11.88
C ALA A 418 5.19 28.68 11.23
N ARG A 419 5.93 27.75 10.61
CA ARG A 419 7.15 28.04 9.87
C ARG A 419 6.96 27.66 8.42
N CYS A 420 7.14 28.62 7.52
CA CYS A 420 7.44 28.28 6.14
C CYS A 420 8.89 27.80 6.06
N ILE A 421 9.14 26.74 5.31
CA ILE A 421 10.48 26.16 5.18
C ILE A 421 11.09 26.60 3.85
N ALA A 422 12.36 27.02 3.86
CA ALA A 422 13.11 27.32 2.64
C ALA A 422 13.59 26.03 1.99
N LEU A 423 13.06 25.75 0.79
CA LEU A 423 13.23 24.48 0.10
C LEU A 423 13.97 24.68 -1.22
N GLY A 424 15.14 24.07 -1.32
CA GLY A 424 15.96 24.07 -2.53
C GLY A 424 15.59 22.98 -3.52
N GLU A 425 16.41 22.84 -4.56
CA GLU A 425 16.33 21.70 -5.47
C GLU A 425 17.13 20.52 -4.92
N CYS A 426 16.56 19.32 -5.01
CA CYS A 426 17.27 18.10 -4.65
C CYS A 426 17.05 17.02 -5.71
N ALA A 427 18.16 16.59 -6.33
CA ALA A 427 18.16 15.45 -7.23
C ALA A 427 18.04 14.13 -6.44
N PRO A 428 17.53 13.06 -7.06
CA PRO A 428 17.63 11.72 -6.49
C PRO A 428 19.10 11.36 -6.22
N VAL A 429 19.37 10.69 -5.10
CA VAL A 429 20.74 10.25 -4.75
C VAL A 429 21.27 9.24 -5.77
N HIS A 430 20.39 8.39 -6.30
CA HIS A 430 20.69 7.45 -7.37
C HIS A 430 19.91 7.81 -8.63
N ALA A 431 20.55 8.59 -9.51
CA ALA A 431 20.02 8.89 -10.84
C ALA A 431 20.08 7.67 -11.78
N VAL A 432 19.29 7.71 -12.85
CA VAL A 432 19.40 6.76 -13.96
C VAL A 432 20.72 6.93 -14.71
N ASP A 433 21.21 5.84 -15.29
CA ASP A 433 22.44 5.80 -16.09
C ASP A 433 22.27 4.79 -17.25
N ASP A 434 23.30 4.63 -18.08
CA ASP A 434 23.26 3.69 -19.21
C ASP A 434 23.04 2.24 -18.78
N ASN A 435 23.44 1.87 -17.56
CA ASN A 435 23.21 0.53 -17.02
C ASN A 435 21.78 0.36 -16.50
N PHE A 436 21.18 1.39 -15.93
CA PHE A 436 19.84 1.41 -15.34
C PHE A 436 19.01 2.60 -15.87
N PRO A 437 18.54 2.54 -17.13
CA PRO A 437 17.99 3.70 -17.83
C PRO A 437 16.55 4.05 -17.44
N LEU A 438 15.86 3.21 -16.66
CA LEU A 438 14.45 3.39 -16.30
C LEU A 438 14.31 3.66 -14.80
N VAL A 439 13.35 4.51 -14.43
CA VAL A 439 12.97 4.72 -13.02
C VAL A 439 11.83 3.78 -12.63
N LEU A 440 12.06 2.95 -11.62
CA LEU A 440 11.01 2.16 -10.99
C LEU A 440 10.26 2.97 -9.92
N ASN A 441 8.94 2.97 -10.05
CA ASN A 441 7.98 3.38 -9.04
C ASN A 441 7.21 2.16 -8.51
N SER A 442 7.15 1.97 -7.19
CA SER A 442 6.36 0.91 -6.58
C SER A 442 5.07 1.41 -5.92
N GLY A 443 4.03 0.56 -5.90
CA GLY A 443 2.76 0.92 -5.26
C GLY A 443 1.83 -0.26 -5.00
N ARG A 444 0.52 -0.03 -5.16
CA ARG A 444 -0.53 -0.97 -4.76
C ARG A 444 -1.46 -1.35 -5.92
N ILE A 445 -2.06 -2.52 -5.82
CA ILE A 445 -3.26 -2.92 -6.58
C ILE A 445 -4.48 -2.92 -5.66
N ARG A 446 -5.65 -2.74 -6.25
CA ARG A 446 -6.95 -2.59 -5.56
C ARG A 446 -7.25 -3.72 -4.57
N ASP A 447 -7.10 -4.97 -5.00
CA ASP A 447 -7.66 -6.13 -4.30
C ASP A 447 -6.72 -6.73 -3.25
N GLN A 448 -5.49 -6.24 -3.16
CA GLN A 448 -4.47 -6.79 -2.29
C GLN A 448 -4.01 -5.78 -1.24
N TRP A 449 -3.75 -6.28 -0.04
CA TRP A 449 -3.35 -5.46 1.10
C TRP A 449 -1.93 -5.81 1.52
N HIS A 450 -1.05 -4.81 1.53
CA HIS A 450 0.38 -4.94 1.85
C HIS A 450 1.00 -6.23 1.29
N THR A 451 1.50 -7.13 2.12
CA THR A 451 2.29 -8.31 1.72
C THR A 451 1.43 -9.56 1.48
N MET A 452 0.12 -9.39 1.22
CA MET A 452 -0.85 -10.45 0.87
C MET A 452 -1.03 -11.57 1.93
N THR A 453 -0.51 -11.41 3.14
CA THR A 453 -0.58 -12.44 4.19
C THR A 453 -2.02 -12.82 4.60
N ARG A 454 -2.97 -11.90 4.36
CA ARG A 454 -4.42 -12.13 4.53
C ARG A 454 -5.18 -12.21 3.21
N THR A 455 -4.96 -11.21 2.35
CA THR A 455 -5.72 -11.02 1.11
C THR A 455 -5.38 -12.06 0.03
N GLY A 456 -4.14 -12.57 0.00
CA GLY A 456 -3.72 -13.65 -0.89
C GLY A 456 -4.35 -15.01 -0.59
N LYS A 457 -4.96 -15.19 0.59
CA LYS A 457 -5.68 -16.41 0.96
C LYS A 457 -7.12 -16.45 0.42
N THR A 458 -7.60 -15.34 -0.16
CA THR A 458 -8.99 -15.21 -0.59
C THR A 458 -9.10 -15.26 -2.11
N ALA A 459 -9.70 -16.33 -2.64
CA ALA A 459 -9.84 -16.57 -4.08
C ALA A 459 -10.41 -15.38 -4.86
N ARG A 460 -11.44 -14.74 -4.28
CA ARG A 460 -12.10 -13.58 -4.88
C ARG A 460 -11.17 -12.38 -5.04
N LEU A 461 -10.20 -12.20 -4.15
CA LEU A 461 -9.26 -11.06 -4.18
C LEU A 461 -8.08 -11.33 -5.12
N THR A 462 -7.69 -12.59 -5.31
CA THR A 462 -6.59 -13.01 -6.20
C THR A 462 -7.02 -13.15 -7.66
N GLY A 463 -8.31 -13.32 -7.95
CA GLY A 463 -8.81 -13.61 -9.30
C GLY A 463 -8.67 -12.50 -10.35
N HIS A 464 -8.51 -11.23 -9.95
CA HIS A 464 -8.41 -10.11 -10.89
C HIS A 464 -6.97 -9.86 -11.38
N ILE A 465 -6.01 -9.77 -10.47
CA ILE A 465 -4.58 -9.63 -10.78
C ILE A 465 -3.82 -10.74 -10.02
N PRO A 466 -3.62 -11.90 -10.65
CA PRO A 466 -3.07 -13.07 -9.98
C PRO A 466 -1.54 -13.08 -9.89
N GLU A 467 -0.87 -12.41 -10.82
CA GLU A 467 0.59 -12.44 -10.98
C GLU A 467 1.21 -11.04 -10.77
N PRO A 468 2.43 -10.95 -10.21
CA PRO A 468 3.18 -9.70 -10.18
C PRO A 468 3.52 -9.26 -11.61
N TYR A 469 3.48 -7.96 -11.87
CA TYR A 469 3.69 -7.41 -13.21
C TYR A 469 4.54 -6.15 -13.21
N VAL A 470 5.22 -5.88 -14.32
CA VAL A 470 5.81 -4.58 -14.65
C VAL A 470 4.94 -3.87 -15.68
N GLU A 471 4.45 -2.70 -15.30
CA GLU A 471 3.77 -1.77 -16.20
C GLU A 471 4.81 -0.86 -16.86
N ILE A 472 4.83 -0.84 -18.19
CA ILE A 472 5.85 -0.16 -18.98
C ILE A 472 5.21 0.54 -20.19
N HIS A 473 5.74 1.69 -20.59
CA HIS A 473 5.28 2.37 -21.80
C HIS A 473 5.64 1.55 -23.06
N PRO A 474 4.81 1.50 -24.11
CA PRO A 474 5.11 0.69 -25.31
C PRO A 474 6.47 0.99 -25.97
N VAL A 475 6.91 2.24 -25.97
CA VAL A 475 8.23 2.63 -26.52
C VAL A 475 9.37 2.04 -25.69
N ASP A 476 9.28 2.08 -24.37
CA ASP A 476 10.30 1.52 -23.49
C ASP A 476 10.28 -0.01 -23.51
N ALA A 477 9.09 -0.61 -23.69
CA ALA A 477 8.96 -2.05 -23.86
C ALA A 477 9.69 -2.54 -25.12
N LEU A 478 9.53 -1.81 -26.23
CA LEU A 478 10.25 -2.06 -27.48
C LEU A 478 11.76 -1.92 -27.28
N ALA A 479 12.21 -0.81 -26.67
CA ALA A 479 13.63 -0.57 -26.38
C ALA A 479 14.25 -1.63 -25.46
N SER A 480 13.45 -2.17 -24.53
CA SER A 480 13.84 -3.22 -23.59
C SER A 480 13.74 -4.64 -24.18
N GLY A 481 13.21 -4.78 -25.40
CA GLY A 481 13.00 -6.07 -26.06
C GLY A 481 11.94 -6.96 -25.39
N VAL A 482 10.96 -6.38 -24.70
CA VAL A 482 9.89 -7.09 -23.98
C VAL A 482 8.53 -6.91 -24.66
N SER A 483 7.59 -7.82 -24.39
CA SER A 483 6.27 -7.82 -25.02
C SER A 483 5.16 -8.13 -24.02
N GLU A 484 3.96 -7.61 -24.28
CA GLU A 484 2.75 -7.85 -23.49
C GLU A 484 2.58 -9.33 -23.11
N ASN A 485 2.22 -9.61 -21.85
CA ASN A 485 2.01 -10.94 -21.30
C ASN A 485 3.22 -11.89 -21.30
N ARG A 486 4.40 -11.47 -21.80
CA ARG A 486 5.65 -12.22 -21.62
C ARG A 486 6.25 -11.96 -20.24
N LEU A 487 7.23 -12.76 -19.86
CA LEU A 487 7.98 -12.56 -18.63
C LEU A 487 9.14 -11.61 -18.89
N ALA A 488 9.43 -10.74 -17.92
CA ALA A 488 10.59 -9.87 -17.91
C ALA A 488 11.35 -10.02 -16.60
N ARG A 489 12.68 -9.93 -16.70
CA ARG A 489 13.56 -9.71 -15.56
C ARG A 489 13.70 -8.21 -15.36
N VAL A 490 13.37 -7.76 -14.15
CA VAL A 490 13.58 -6.37 -13.71
C VAL A 490 14.64 -6.40 -12.64
N HIS A 491 15.73 -5.67 -12.82
CA HIS A 491 16.83 -5.66 -11.86
C HIS A 491 17.39 -4.26 -11.62
N SER A 492 17.95 -4.07 -10.44
CA SER A 492 18.66 -2.88 -9.99
C SER A 492 20.04 -3.27 -9.48
N ARG A 493 20.73 -2.33 -8.83
CA ARG A 493 21.98 -2.58 -8.11
C ARG A 493 21.80 -3.47 -6.87
N TRP A 494 20.58 -3.58 -6.34
CA TRP A 494 20.28 -4.26 -5.07
C TRP A 494 19.70 -5.66 -5.26
N GLY A 495 18.96 -5.90 -6.35
CA GLY A 495 18.34 -7.20 -6.57
C GLY A 495 17.56 -7.29 -7.87
N GLU A 496 16.82 -8.39 -8.02
CA GLU A 496 16.06 -8.69 -9.22
C GLU A 496 14.72 -9.36 -8.91
N VAL A 497 13.79 -9.24 -9.86
CA VAL A 497 12.52 -9.96 -9.89
C VAL A 497 12.21 -10.45 -11.31
N ILE A 498 11.35 -11.47 -11.39
CA ILE A 498 10.76 -11.94 -12.65
C ILE A 498 9.25 -11.72 -12.56
N VAL A 499 8.71 -10.95 -13.50
CA VAL A 499 7.32 -10.48 -13.47
C VAL A 499 6.70 -10.49 -14.87
N ARG A 500 5.37 -10.46 -14.95
CA ARG A 500 4.62 -10.36 -16.21
C ARG A 500 4.74 -8.96 -16.78
N VAL A 501 4.90 -8.82 -18.09
CA VAL A 501 4.91 -7.51 -18.76
C VAL A 501 3.49 -7.06 -19.05
N ARG A 502 3.18 -5.81 -18.69
CA ARG A 502 1.97 -5.10 -19.06
C ARG A 502 2.35 -3.77 -19.70
N THR A 503 1.99 -3.60 -20.96
CA THR A 503 2.20 -2.35 -21.70
C THR A 503 1.02 -1.42 -21.41
N HIS A 504 1.32 -0.15 -21.15
CA HIS A 504 0.29 0.85 -20.90
C HIS A 504 0.73 2.23 -21.43
N PRO A 505 -0.02 2.84 -22.37
CA PRO A 505 0.36 4.14 -22.95
C PRO A 505 0.24 5.30 -21.96
N GLY A 506 -0.53 5.13 -20.88
CA GLY A 506 -0.60 6.11 -19.78
C GLY A 506 0.53 5.99 -18.75
N GLN A 507 1.50 5.10 -18.97
CA GLN A 507 2.75 5.05 -18.20
C GLN A 507 3.73 6.06 -18.81
N GLN A 508 4.44 6.82 -17.98
CA GLN A 508 5.40 7.81 -18.48
C GLN A 508 6.62 7.12 -19.11
N PRO A 509 7.07 7.54 -20.32
CA PRO A 509 8.31 7.07 -20.91
C PRO A 509 9.51 7.30 -19.99
N GLY A 510 10.44 6.34 -19.95
CA GLY A 510 11.59 6.34 -19.04
C GLY A 510 11.26 5.89 -17.61
N SER A 511 10.04 5.40 -17.36
CA SER A 511 9.60 4.95 -16.03
C SER A 511 8.78 3.66 -16.09
N VAL A 512 8.91 2.82 -15.07
CA VAL A 512 8.14 1.58 -14.92
C VAL A 512 7.43 1.52 -13.57
N PHE A 513 6.34 0.77 -13.51
CA PHE A 513 5.63 0.53 -12.26
C PHE A 513 5.55 -0.95 -11.92
N VAL A 514 5.82 -1.29 -10.65
CA VAL A 514 5.65 -2.65 -10.14
C VAL A 514 4.95 -2.62 -8.77
N PRO A 515 3.83 -3.34 -8.58
CA PRO A 515 3.12 -3.37 -7.30
C PRO A 515 3.84 -4.20 -6.22
N MET A 516 3.82 -3.72 -4.96
CA MET A 516 4.56 -4.31 -3.84
C MET A 516 3.71 -5.20 -2.93
N HIS A 517 3.30 -6.35 -3.45
CA HIS A 517 2.38 -7.25 -2.76
C HIS A 517 2.89 -8.67 -2.49
N TRP A 518 3.57 -9.29 -3.46
CA TRP A 518 3.93 -10.70 -3.35
C TRP A 518 5.16 -10.90 -2.44
N GLY A 519 5.01 -11.77 -1.44
CA GLY A 519 6.10 -12.36 -0.65
C GLY A 519 6.53 -13.73 -1.18
N SER A 520 7.60 -14.31 -0.63
CA SER A 520 8.14 -15.59 -1.10
C SER A 520 7.15 -16.77 -1.08
N PRO A 521 6.21 -16.90 -0.11
CA PRO A 521 5.23 -17.98 -0.15
C PRO A 521 4.33 -17.95 -1.40
N LEU A 522 4.05 -16.78 -1.96
CA LEU A 522 3.21 -16.63 -3.16
C LEU A 522 4.05 -16.48 -4.44
N ALA A 523 5.09 -15.65 -4.46
CA ALA A 523 5.99 -15.54 -5.61
C ALA A 523 7.44 -15.31 -5.15
N PRO A 524 8.35 -16.30 -5.22
CA PRO A 524 9.70 -16.20 -4.64
C PRO A 524 10.54 -15.15 -5.36
N ARG A 525 10.40 -15.08 -6.69
CA ARG A 525 11.00 -14.07 -7.56
C ARG A 525 10.11 -12.85 -7.82
N GLY A 526 9.02 -12.68 -7.05
CA GLY A 526 8.06 -11.57 -7.21
C GLY A 526 8.19 -10.45 -6.18
N ARG A 527 9.20 -10.50 -5.29
CA ARG A 527 9.37 -9.55 -4.19
C ARG A 527 10.03 -8.25 -4.66
N ILE A 528 9.22 -7.34 -5.16
CA ILE A 528 9.71 -6.07 -5.74
C ILE A 528 10.61 -5.26 -4.79
N ASN A 529 10.41 -5.33 -3.48
CA ASN A 529 11.23 -4.52 -2.56
C ASN A 529 12.66 -5.03 -2.38
N ALA A 530 13.01 -6.21 -2.93
CA ALA A 530 14.41 -6.65 -2.99
C ALA A 530 15.27 -5.77 -3.92
N LEU A 531 14.66 -5.15 -4.94
CA LEU A 531 15.39 -4.25 -5.86
C LEU A 531 15.30 -2.78 -5.48
N VAL A 532 14.44 -2.39 -4.53
CA VAL A 532 14.22 -0.98 -4.18
C VAL A 532 15.44 -0.42 -3.46
N ASN A 533 15.87 0.76 -3.88
CA ASN A 533 16.99 1.47 -3.25
C ASN A 533 16.70 1.76 -1.75
N PRO A 534 17.69 1.63 -0.86
CA PRO A 534 17.52 1.87 0.57
C PRO A 534 17.77 3.32 1.00
N VAL A 535 17.89 4.28 0.07
CA VAL A 535 18.06 5.70 0.42
C VAL A 535 16.82 6.18 1.15
N VAL A 536 17.03 6.96 2.21
CA VAL A 536 15.97 7.49 3.05
C VAL A 536 16.01 9.01 3.09
N ASP A 537 14.85 9.61 3.33
CA ASP A 537 14.75 11.01 3.71
C ASP A 537 15.46 11.25 5.05
N PRO A 538 16.37 12.24 5.14
CA PRO A 538 17.22 12.40 6.32
C PRO A 538 16.41 12.76 7.59
N LEU A 539 15.30 13.47 7.43
CA LEU A 539 14.48 13.92 8.56
C LEU A 539 13.51 12.83 9.04
N SER A 540 12.72 12.26 8.13
CA SER A 540 11.67 11.28 8.43
C SER A 540 12.17 9.83 8.45
N GLY A 541 13.26 9.52 7.74
CA GLY A 541 13.74 8.16 7.48
C GLY A 541 12.85 7.35 6.54
N GLN A 542 11.94 8.01 5.80
CA GLN A 542 11.13 7.32 4.80
C GLN A 542 12.00 6.90 3.60
N PRO A 543 11.96 5.63 3.18
CA PRO A 543 12.74 5.16 2.04
C PRO A 543 12.16 5.56 0.67
N GLU A 544 13.02 5.68 -0.33
CA GLU A 544 12.73 6.15 -1.68
C GLU A 544 12.08 5.08 -2.60
N PHE A 545 10.92 4.56 -2.20
CA PHE A 545 10.16 3.57 -2.97
C PHE A 545 9.66 4.03 -4.35
N LYS A 546 9.69 5.33 -4.62
CA LYS A 546 9.15 5.95 -5.85
C LYS A 546 10.22 6.30 -6.88
N HIS A 547 11.49 6.02 -6.60
CA HIS A 547 12.58 6.27 -7.53
C HIS A 547 13.71 5.25 -7.37
N THR A 548 13.70 4.14 -8.12
CA THR A 548 14.84 3.20 -8.15
C THR A 548 15.31 3.02 -9.59
N PRO A 549 16.58 3.32 -9.93
CA PRO A 549 17.11 2.99 -11.25
C PRO A 549 17.08 1.49 -11.50
N VAL A 550 16.46 1.08 -12.61
CA VAL A 550 16.32 -0.31 -13.02
C VAL A 550 16.62 -0.51 -14.50
N ARG A 551 16.89 -1.77 -14.85
CA ARG A 551 16.88 -2.28 -16.22
C ARG A 551 15.82 -3.36 -16.35
N VAL A 552 15.08 -3.31 -17.45
CA VAL A 552 14.07 -4.31 -17.84
C VAL A 552 14.60 -5.09 -19.03
N GLN A 553 14.51 -6.41 -18.99
CA GLN A 553 14.94 -7.31 -20.07
C GLN A 553 13.97 -8.49 -20.21
N ALA A 554 13.88 -9.05 -21.42
CA ALA A 554 13.08 -10.25 -21.65
C ALA A 554 13.60 -11.44 -20.82
N TYR A 555 12.68 -12.13 -20.16
CA TYR A 555 12.95 -13.42 -19.54
C TYR A 555 12.42 -14.52 -20.47
N ARG A 556 13.32 -15.41 -20.92
CA ARG A 556 13.03 -16.42 -21.95
C ARG A 556 13.17 -17.83 -21.36
N PRO A 557 12.14 -18.34 -20.65
CA PRO A 557 12.17 -19.69 -20.13
C PRO A 557 12.13 -20.71 -21.28
N GLN A 558 12.65 -21.92 -21.04
CA GLN A 558 12.59 -23.03 -22.00
C GLN A 558 11.20 -23.68 -22.06
N TRP A 559 10.46 -23.59 -20.96
CA TRP A 559 9.10 -24.12 -20.86
C TRP A 559 8.22 -23.23 -20.00
N HIS A 560 6.92 -23.32 -20.24
CA HIS A 560 5.86 -22.71 -19.46
C HIS A 560 4.89 -23.78 -18.99
N GLY A 561 4.33 -23.61 -17.80
CA GLY A 561 3.30 -24.50 -17.32
C GLY A 561 2.41 -23.88 -16.27
N PHE A 562 1.36 -24.61 -15.92
CA PHE A 562 0.61 -24.35 -14.71
C PHE A 562 0.13 -25.67 -14.10
N LEU A 563 -0.02 -25.65 -12.78
CA LEU A 563 -0.54 -26.75 -11.99
C LEU A 563 -1.75 -26.26 -11.21
N LEU A 564 -2.84 -27.01 -11.30
CA LEU A 564 -3.97 -26.87 -10.40
C LEU A 564 -3.95 -28.04 -9.42
N SER A 565 -4.14 -27.77 -8.14
CA SER A 565 -4.21 -28.81 -7.10
C SER A 565 -5.28 -28.46 -6.08
N ARG A 566 -6.09 -29.43 -5.66
CA ARG A 566 -7.13 -29.21 -4.64
C ARG A 566 -6.52 -28.75 -3.32
N LEU A 567 -5.34 -29.28 -2.98
CA LEU A 567 -4.59 -28.96 -1.78
C LEU A 567 -3.45 -27.99 -2.09
N ALA A 568 -3.03 -27.23 -1.07
CA ALA A 568 -1.78 -26.48 -1.17
C ALA A 568 -0.63 -27.48 -1.18
N ILE A 569 0.27 -27.33 -2.14
CA ILE A 569 1.48 -28.16 -2.28
C ILE A 569 2.72 -27.28 -2.20
N GLU A 570 3.79 -27.87 -1.68
CA GLU A 570 5.13 -27.29 -1.77
C GLU A 570 5.76 -27.70 -3.10
N LEU A 571 6.13 -26.71 -3.89
CA LEU A 571 6.79 -26.94 -5.17
C LEU A 571 8.31 -26.84 -5.01
N PRO A 572 9.09 -27.65 -5.75
CA PRO A 572 10.52 -27.44 -5.86
C PRO A 572 10.79 -26.03 -6.40
N MET A 573 11.98 -25.52 -6.09
CA MET A 573 12.39 -24.20 -6.54
C MET A 573 12.42 -24.18 -8.06
N THR A 574 11.55 -23.35 -8.62
CA THR A 574 11.40 -23.08 -10.06
C THR A 574 11.67 -21.60 -10.27
N GLU A 575 12.29 -21.25 -11.39
CA GLU A 575 12.77 -19.89 -11.64
C GLU A 575 11.61 -18.88 -11.66
N TYR A 576 10.46 -19.26 -12.23
CA TYR A 576 9.21 -18.50 -12.11
C TYR A 576 8.12 -19.36 -11.50
N ARG A 577 7.57 -18.90 -10.37
CA ARG A 577 6.43 -19.53 -9.69
C ARG A 577 5.52 -18.48 -9.07
N VAL A 578 4.23 -18.55 -9.36
CA VAL A 578 3.20 -17.75 -8.68
C VAL A 578 2.07 -18.63 -8.19
N SER A 579 1.85 -18.63 -6.88
CA SER A 579 0.76 -19.35 -6.21
C SER A 579 -0.46 -18.44 -6.08
N VAL A 580 -1.62 -18.93 -6.51
CA VAL A 580 -2.89 -18.20 -6.57
C VAL A 580 -3.96 -19.07 -5.94
N ARG A 581 -4.70 -18.52 -4.97
CA ARG A 581 -5.87 -19.21 -4.43
C ARG A 581 -7.03 -19.09 -5.42
N GLU A 582 -7.66 -20.21 -5.76
CA GLU A 582 -8.92 -20.30 -6.50
C GLU A 582 -10.04 -20.77 -5.55
N SER A 583 -11.29 -20.77 -6.02
CA SER A 583 -12.46 -21.13 -5.19
C SER A 583 -12.39 -22.56 -4.65
N ALA A 584 -12.00 -23.52 -5.50
CA ALA A 584 -11.98 -24.94 -5.19
C ALA A 584 -10.57 -25.58 -5.21
N CYS A 585 -9.53 -24.82 -5.59
CA CYS A 585 -8.17 -25.33 -5.73
C CYS A 585 -7.12 -24.23 -5.50
N TRP A 586 -5.86 -24.62 -5.59
CA TRP A 586 -4.70 -23.77 -5.77
C TRP A 586 -4.25 -23.82 -7.21
N ARG A 587 -3.77 -22.69 -7.71
CA ARG A 587 -3.15 -22.56 -9.01
C ARG A 587 -1.71 -22.11 -8.85
N TYR A 588 -0.82 -22.75 -9.58
CA TYR A 588 0.59 -22.42 -9.63
C TYR A 588 0.95 -22.12 -11.09
N GLU A 589 1.27 -20.87 -11.41
CA GLU A 589 1.85 -20.51 -12.70
C GLU A 589 3.36 -20.76 -12.64
N LEU A 590 3.90 -21.44 -13.65
CA LEU A 590 5.27 -21.95 -13.67
C LEU A 590 5.98 -21.58 -14.97
N ALA A 591 7.27 -21.28 -14.87
CA ALA A 591 8.19 -21.30 -16.00
C ALA A 591 9.61 -21.56 -15.51
N GLY A 592 10.44 -22.17 -16.34
CA GLY A 592 11.81 -22.50 -15.97
C GLY A 592 12.76 -22.58 -17.15
N GLU A 593 14.05 -22.53 -16.81
CA GLU A 593 15.17 -22.71 -17.74
C GLU A 593 15.73 -24.13 -17.67
N SER A 594 15.55 -24.79 -16.53
CA SER A 594 16.02 -26.15 -16.30
C SER A 594 15.21 -27.16 -17.12
N THR A 595 15.90 -28.07 -17.82
CA THR A 595 15.26 -29.17 -18.55
C THR A 595 14.62 -30.15 -17.57
N VAL A 596 13.37 -30.53 -17.84
CA VAL A 596 12.70 -31.63 -17.14
C VAL A 596 12.56 -32.79 -18.11
N GLU A 597 13.25 -33.89 -17.81
CA GLU A 597 13.30 -35.07 -18.69
C GLU A 597 11.97 -35.83 -18.70
N ASP A 598 11.32 -35.97 -17.54
CA ASP A 598 10.06 -36.67 -17.38
C ASP A 598 9.08 -35.85 -16.53
N TRP A 599 8.15 -35.18 -17.22
CA TRP A 599 7.09 -34.40 -16.57
C TRP A 599 6.12 -35.25 -15.75
N SER A 600 5.96 -36.53 -16.11
CA SER A 600 5.07 -37.43 -15.40
C SER A 600 5.68 -37.86 -14.07
N ALA A 601 6.96 -38.23 -14.07
CA ALA A 601 7.70 -38.49 -12.84
C ALA A 601 7.77 -37.21 -11.98
N TRP A 602 8.02 -36.05 -12.58
CA TRP A 602 8.04 -34.77 -11.88
C TRP A 602 6.71 -34.48 -11.18
N ALA A 603 5.59 -34.66 -11.88
CA ALA A 603 4.26 -34.39 -11.33
C ALA A 603 3.89 -35.37 -10.20
N ARG A 604 4.15 -36.67 -10.39
CA ARG A 604 3.88 -37.71 -9.37
C ARG A 604 4.73 -37.50 -8.11
N ASN A 605 6.00 -37.11 -8.25
CA ASN A 605 6.87 -36.84 -7.10
C ASN A 605 6.36 -35.68 -6.24
N ILE A 606 5.80 -34.64 -6.86
CA ILE A 606 5.30 -33.44 -6.16
C ILE A 606 3.92 -33.68 -5.53
N LEU A 607 3.05 -34.39 -6.25
CA LEU A 607 1.68 -34.65 -5.79
C LEU A 607 1.61 -35.80 -4.79
N GLY A 608 2.62 -36.67 -4.78
CA GLY A 608 2.63 -37.93 -4.05
C GLY A 608 2.03 -39.08 -4.87
N GLU A 609 2.30 -40.31 -4.46
CA GLU A 609 1.65 -41.51 -4.99
C GLU A 609 0.62 -42.03 -4.00
N HIS A 610 -0.61 -42.21 -4.44
CA HIS A 610 -1.68 -42.82 -3.64
C HIS A 610 -2.31 -43.96 -4.43
N ALA A 611 -2.52 -45.09 -3.77
CA ALA A 611 -3.05 -46.31 -4.40
C ALA A 611 -4.46 -46.14 -4.98
N THR A 612 -5.22 -45.13 -4.54
CA THR A 612 -6.58 -44.82 -4.98
C THR A 612 -6.63 -43.88 -6.17
N TRP A 613 -5.48 -43.34 -6.60
CA TRP A 613 -5.44 -42.31 -7.64
C TRP A 613 -5.36 -42.92 -9.04
N GLU A 614 -6.23 -42.41 -9.90
CA GLU A 614 -6.21 -42.64 -11.33
C GLU A 614 -5.40 -41.52 -12.01
N TRP A 615 -4.43 -41.91 -12.84
CA TRP A 615 -3.61 -40.97 -13.59
C TRP A 615 -3.99 -40.95 -15.07
N LEU A 616 -4.40 -39.78 -15.56
CA LEU A 616 -4.63 -39.51 -16.97
C LEU A 616 -3.47 -38.69 -17.52
N GLU A 617 -2.89 -39.11 -18.64
CA GLU A 617 -1.76 -38.41 -19.24
C GLU A 617 -1.83 -38.29 -20.75
N PHE A 618 -1.23 -37.22 -21.25
CA PHE A 618 -0.93 -36.99 -22.65
C PHE A 618 0.46 -36.34 -22.74
N ALA A 619 1.35 -36.94 -23.52
CA ALA A 619 2.66 -36.39 -23.80
C ALA A 619 2.89 -36.38 -25.31
N ASP A 620 3.26 -35.21 -25.84
CA ASP A 620 3.74 -35.04 -27.21
C ASP A 620 5.18 -34.52 -27.15
N VAL A 621 6.11 -35.47 -27.24
CA VAL A 621 7.55 -35.21 -27.19
C VAL A 621 8.01 -34.34 -28.38
N GLY A 622 7.36 -34.49 -29.54
CA GLY A 622 7.70 -33.73 -30.75
C GLY A 622 7.40 -32.24 -30.63
N THR A 623 6.33 -31.88 -29.91
CA THR A 623 5.97 -30.48 -29.64
C THR A 623 6.35 -29.99 -28.25
N GLY A 624 6.98 -30.84 -27.42
CA GLY A 624 7.35 -30.53 -26.05
C GLY A 624 6.16 -30.25 -25.12
N ARG A 625 4.99 -30.82 -25.42
CA ARG A 625 3.75 -30.58 -24.66
C ARG A 625 3.47 -31.76 -23.73
N TYR A 626 3.12 -31.44 -22.49
CA TYR A 626 2.73 -32.42 -21.49
C TYR A 626 1.44 -32.01 -20.78
N ARG A 627 0.58 -32.99 -20.49
CA ARG A 627 -0.64 -32.85 -19.72
C ARG A 627 -0.78 -34.06 -18.82
N GLY A 628 -0.96 -33.83 -17.54
CA GLY A 628 -1.24 -34.87 -16.55
C GLY A 628 -2.40 -34.46 -15.69
N ALA A 629 -3.28 -35.39 -15.34
CA ALA A 629 -4.37 -35.17 -14.41
C ALA A 629 -4.53 -36.37 -13.49
N MET A 630 -4.93 -36.05 -12.26
CA MET A 630 -5.02 -36.99 -11.17
C MET A 630 -6.43 -36.98 -10.62
N LEU A 631 -7.06 -38.14 -10.58
CA LEU A 631 -8.42 -38.30 -10.10
C LEU A 631 -8.46 -39.30 -8.95
N GLU A 632 -9.37 -39.11 -8.02
CA GLU A 632 -9.69 -40.07 -6.96
C GLU A 632 -11.19 -40.31 -7.00
N ALA A 633 -11.60 -41.56 -7.23
CA ALA A 633 -13.01 -41.91 -7.44
C ALA A 633 -13.72 -40.99 -8.47
N GLY A 634 -13.03 -40.69 -9.59
CA GLY A 634 -13.55 -39.83 -10.66
C GLY A 634 -13.55 -38.32 -10.35
N ARG A 635 -13.17 -37.92 -9.13
CA ARG A 635 -13.01 -36.51 -8.74
C ARG A 635 -11.63 -35.97 -9.09
N LEU A 636 -11.55 -34.80 -9.73
CA LEU A 636 -10.28 -34.15 -10.03
C LEU A 636 -9.55 -33.67 -8.77
N GLN A 637 -8.31 -34.11 -8.59
CA GLN A 637 -7.44 -33.76 -7.45
C GLN A 637 -6.30 -32.83 -7.86
N ALA A 638 -5.72 -33.02 -9.05
CA ALA A 638 -4.71 -32.13 -9.60
C ALA A 638 -4.62 -32.25 -11.13
N CYS A 639 -4.10 -31.22 -11.79
CA CYS A 639 -3.70 -31.30 -13.20
C CYS A 639 -2.54 -30.38 -13.54
N LEU A 640 -1.56 -30.89 -14.30
CA LEU A 640 -0.38 -30.19 -14.80
C LEU A 640 -0.49 -30.01 -16.31
N PHE A 641 -0.20 -28.81 -16.81
CA PHE A 641 -0.07 -28.51 -18.23
C PHE A 641 1.27 -27.82 -18.48
N VAL A 642 2.04 -28.31 -19.47
CA VAL A 642 3.33 -27.76 -19.85
C VAL A 642 3.43 -27.66 -21.38
N ALA A 643 4.09 -26.60 -21.85
CA ALA A 643 4.39 -26.35 -23.25
C ALA A 643 5.67 -25.50 -23.40
N PRO A 644 6.36 -25.53 -24.55
CA PRO A 644 7.51 -24.65 -24.81
C PRO A 644 7.10 -23.17 -24.96
N THR A 645 5.81 -22.89 -25.19
CA THR A 645 5.26 -21.55 -25.34
C THR A 645 4.14 -21.29 -24.31
N GLN A 646 3.71 -20.04 -24.20
CA GLN A 646 2.59 -19.65 -23.32
C GLN A 646 1.21 -20.11 -23.83
N GLU A 647 1.14 -20.84 -24.94
CA GLU A 647 -0.09 -21.41 -25.49
C GLU A 647 -0.58 -22.60 -24.64
N LEU A 648 -1.11 -22.24 -23.49
CA LEU A 648 -1.59 -23.14 -22.45
C LEU A 648 -3.09 -22.96 -22.26
N PRO A 649 -3.84 -24.00 -21.85
CA PRO A 649 -5.28 -23.91 -21.65
C PRO A 649 -5.72 -22.81 -20.68
N LEU A 650 -7.00 -22.43 -20.78
CA LEU A 650 -7.61 -21.41 -19.94
C LEU A 650 -7.75 -21.90 -18.49
N ARG A 651 -7.13 -21.17 -17.57
CA ARG A 651 -7.07 -21.51 -16.13
C ARG A 651 -8.45 -21.53 -15.49
N GLY A 652 -9.30 -20.53 -15.81
CA GLY A 652 -10.61 -20.38 -15.19
C GLY A 652 -11.56 -21.54 -15.49
N TRP A 653 -11.54 -22.05 -16.72
CA TRP A 653 -12.32 -23.24 -17.10
C TRP A 653 -11.86 -24.48 -16.32
N LEU A 654 -10.55 -24.77 -16.33
CA LEU A 654 -10.00 -25.93 -15.64
C LEU A 654 -10.19 -25.86 -14.11
N ALA A 655 -10.01 -24.68 -13.50
CA ALA A 655 -10.29 -24.48 -12.08
C ALA A 655 -11.78 -24.72 -11.75
N GLY A 656 -12.69 -24.45 -12.69
CA GLY A 656 -14.11 -24.75 -12.57
C GLY A 656 -14.41 -26.25 -12.41
N LEU A 657 -13.63 -27.13 -13.07
CA LEU A 657 -13.80 -28.58 -12.96
C LEU A 657 -13.54 -29.11 -11.55
N PHE A 658 -12.77 -28.41 -10.72
CA PHE A 658 -12.53 -28.80 -9.32
C PHE A 658 -13.77 -28.66 -8.42
N ALA A 659 -14.81 -27.95 -8.87
CA ALA A 659 -16.07 -27.85 -8.16
C ALA A 659 -16.95 -29.11 -8.30
N ALA A 660 -16.70 -29.94 -9.32
CA ALA A 660 -17.43 -31.20 -9.50
C ALA A 660 -16.99 -32.24 -8.47
N GLU A 661 -17.95 -33.06 -8.02
CA GLU A 661 -17.67 -34.25 -7.20
C GLU A 661 -17.14 -35.40 -8.05
N GLU A 662 -17.55 -35.50 -9.31
CA GLU A 662 -17.07 -36.48 -10.29
C GLU A 662 -17.08 -35.84 -11.68
N LEU A 663 -16.05 -36.13 -12.50
CA LEU A 663 -16.00 -35.68 -13.89
C LEU A 663 -16.67 -36.67 -14.83
N ASP A 664 -17.51 -36.17 -15.72
CA ASP A 664 -18.13 -37.01 -16.75
C ASP A 664 -17.12 -37.42 -17.85
N PRO A 665 -17.44 -38.41 -18.72
CA PRO A 665 -16.53 -38.85 -19.78
C PRO A 665 -16.11 -37.74 -20.76
N VAL A 666 -16.97 -36.75 -21.01
CA VAL A 666 -16.70 -35.62 -21.91
C VAL A 666 -15.74 -34.64 -21.24
N GLU A 667 -15.92 -34.35 -19.97
CA GLU A 667 -15.05 -33.51 -19.15
C GLU A 667 -13.67 -34.12 -19.01
N ARG A 668 -13.59 -35.42 -18.73
CA ARG A 668 -12.33 -36.19 -18.68
C ARG A 668 -11.58 -36.14 -20.03
N SER A 669 -12.31 -36.32 -21.13
CA SER A 669 -11.72 -36.20 -22.48
C SER A 669 -11.25 -34.77 -22.77
N SER A 670 -12.03 -33.77 -22.35
CA SER A 670 -11.73 -32.35 -22.54
C SER A 670 -10.49 -31.91 -21.75
N LEU A 671 -10.32 -32.44 -20.54
CA LEU A 671 -9.15 -32.22 -19.68
C LEU A 671 -7.86 -32.64 -20.39
N LEU A 672 -7.83 -33.84 -20.98
CA LEU A 672 -6.69 -34.31 -21.78
C LEU A 672 -6.52 -33.54 -23.09
N ALA A 673 -7.63 -33.16 -23.74
CA ALA A 673 -7.60 -32.33 -24.94
C ALA A 673 -7.11 -30.90 -24.68
N GLY A 674 -7.13 -30.44 -23.42
CA GLY A 674 -6.71 -29.09 -23.03
C GLY A 674 -7.63 -27.99 -23.56
N ARG A 675 -8.91 -28.30 -23.83
CA ARG A 675 -9.91 -27.36 -24.32
C ARG A 675 -11.31 -27.75 -23.83
N PRO A 676 -12.21 -26.78 -23.58
CA PRO A 676 -13.58 -27.07 -23.19
C PRO A 676 -14.32 -27.87 -24.27
N GLY A 677 -15.24 -28.73 -23.84
CA GLY A 677 -16.17 -29.45 -24.73
C GLY A 677 -17.21 -28.50 -25.36
N GLN A 678 -17.87 -28.94 -26.44
CA GLN A 678 -18.95 -28.17 -27.05
C GLN A 678 -20.07 -27.91 -26.03
N GLY A 679 -20.36 -26.62 -25.77
CA GLY A 679 -21.43 -26.19 -24.83
C GLY A 679 -20.97 -25.75 -23.44
N GLN A 680 -19.70 -25.94 -23.06
CA GLN A 680 -19.16 -25.40 -21.80
C GLN A 680 -18.82 -23.91 -21.95
N ARG A 681 -19.33 -23.05 -21.05
CA ARG A 681 -19.16 -21.59 -21.12
C ARG A 681 -17.80 -21.15 -20.61
N ASP A 682 -16.99 -20.58 -21.50
CA ASP A 682 -15.80 -19.81 -21.13
C ASP A 682 -16.19 -18.38 -20.72
N ASN A 683 -16.09 -18.08 -19.42
CA ASN A 683 -16.39 -16.75 -18.90
C ASN A 683 -15.27 -15.72 -19.20
N GLY A 684 -14.10 -16.15 -19.67
CA GLY A 684 -12.94 -15.30 -19.90
C GLY A 684 -12.31 -14.77 -18.60
N ARG A 685 -11.35 -13.85 -18.72
CA ARG A 685 -10.70 -13.24 -17.54
C ARG A 685 -11.71 -12.48 -16.68
N ILE A 686 -11.57 -12.55 -15.36
CA ILE A 686 -12.45 -11.82 -14.43
C ILE A 686 -12.25 -10.31 -14.60
N VAL A 687 -13.35 -9.60 -14.87
CA VAL A 687 -13.40 -8.13 -14.94
C VAL A 687 -14.02 -7.57 -13.67
N CYS A 688 -15.13 -8.15 -13.19
CA CYS A 688 -15.75 -7.77 -11.93
C CYS A 688 -15.49 -8.79 -10.82
N ALA A 689 -14.43 -8.59 -10.03
CA ALA A 689 -14.14 -9.43 -8.86
C ALA A 689 -15.25 -9.44 -7.80
N CYS A 690 -16.05 -8.36 -7.71
CA CYS A 690 -17.12 -8.28 -6.72
C CYS A 690 -18.26 -9.29 -6.95
N PHE A 691 -18.49 -9.67 -8.19
CA PHE A 691 -19.58 -10.59 -8.54
C PHE A 691 -19.10 -11.77 -9.40
N GLY A 692 -17.78 -11.90 -9.59
CA GLY A 692 -17.19 -12.97 -10.39
C GLY A 692 -17.54 -12.91 -11.88
N VAL A 693 -17.78 -11.72 -12.43
CA VAL A 693 -18.19 -11.56 -13.83
C VAL A 693 -16.96 -11.47 -14.74
N GLY A 694 -16.88 -12.35 -15.73
CA GLY A 694 -15.78 -12.42 -16.68
C GLY A 694 -16.02 -11.67 -18.00
N LEU A 695 -14.92 -11.43 -18.72
CA LEU A 695 -14.87 -10.67 -19.98
C LEU A 695 -15.84 -11.22 -21.03
N ASN A 696 -15.83 -12.53 -21.28
CA ASN A 696 -16.67 -13.11 -22.33
C ASN A 696 -18.16 -13.03 -21.95
N THR A 697 -18.48 -13.18 -20.65
CA THR A 697 -19.84 -12.96 -20.15
C THR A 697 -20.30 -11.52 -20.38
N LEU A 698 -19.40 -10.55 -20.17
CA LEU A 698 -19.67 -9.13 -20.42
C LEU A 698 -19.88 -8.87 -21.91
N THR A 699 -18.93 -9.28 -22.76
CA THR A 699 -19.02 -9.08 -24.21
C THR A 699 -20.25 -9.75 -24.81
N ALA A 700 -20.58 -10.96 -24.37
CA ALA A 700 -21.81 -11.63 -24.80
C ALA A 700 -23.06 -10.82 -24.39
N ALA A 701 -23.15 -10.39 -23.13
CA ALA A 701 -24.29 -9.59 -22.67
C ALA A 701 -24.38 -8.22 -23.37
N ILE A 702 -23.25 -7.54 -23.61
CA ILE A 702 -23.18 -6.26 -24.34
C ILE A 702 -23.73 -6.44 -25.75
N ARG A 703 -23.27 -7.46 -26.48
CA ARG A 703 -23.68 -7.73 -27.87
C ARG A 703 -25.12 -8.23 -27.98
N GLU A 704 -25.48 -9.24 -27.20
CA GLU A 704 -26.78 -9.91 -27.31
C GLU A 704 -27.94 -9.06 -26.77
N GLN A 705 -27.67 -8.20 -25.79
CA GLN A 705 -28.70 -7.40 -25.10
C GLN A 705 -28.51 -5.89 -25.30
N SER A 706 -27.59 -5.48 -26.19
CA SER A 706 -27.33 -4.09 -26.57
C SER A 706 -27.10 -3.15 -25.37
N LEU A 707 -26.33 -3.60 -24.38
CA LEU A 707 -26.06 -2.84 -23.15
C LEU A 707 -25.00 -1.76 -23.44
N ASN A 708 -25.42 -0.49 -23.47
CA ASN A 708 -24.58 0.65 -23.88
C ASN A 708 -24.09 1.55 -22.73
N THR A 709 -24.39 1.19 -21.48
CA THR A 709 -23.90 1.92 -20.29
C THR A 709 -23.44 0.97 -19.21
N PRO A 710 -22.45 1.36 -18.37
CA PRO A 710 -22.08 0.58 -17.20
C PRO A 710 -23.25 0.32 -16.24
N GLU A 711 -24.20 1.26 -16.14
CA GLU A 711 -25.41 1.12 -15.34
C GLU A 711 -26.33 0.01 -15.88
N ALA A 712 -26.49 -0.09 -17.21
CA ALA A 712 -27.25 -1.17 -17.84
C ALA A 712 -26.58 -2.53 -17.64
N ILE A 713 -25.26 -2.61 -17.79
CA ILE A 713 -24.47 -3.81 -17.45
C ILE A 713 -24.66 -4.16 -15.97
N GLY A 714 -24.63 -3.17 -15.09
CA GLY A 714 -24.83 -3.34 -13.65
C GLY A 714 -26.21 -3.85 -13.28
N ALA A 715 -27.26 -3.36 -13.93
CA ALA A 715 -28.62 -3.86 -13.72
C ALA A 715 -28.74 -5.35 -14.09
N ARG A 716 -28.04 -5.79 -15.15
CA ARG A 716 -28.13 -7.16 -15.66
C ARG A 716 -27.22 -8.16 -14.95
N LEU A 717 -25.96 -7.78 -14.78
CA LEU A 717 -24.88 -8.68 -14.34
C LEU A 717 -24.33 -8.31 -12.95
N LYS A 718 -24.85 -7.24 -12.33
CA LYS A 718 -24.33 -6.64 -11.08
C LYS A 718 -22.92 -6.04 -11.22
N ALA A 719 -22.24 -6.24 -12.35
CA ALA A 719 -20.92 -5.66 -12.57
C ALA A 719 -20.96 -4.13 -12.50
N GLY A 720 -20.09 -3.54 -11.68
CA GLY A 720 -20.02 -2.08 -11.48
C GLY A 720 -20.88 -1.53 -10.34
N THR A 721 -21.77 -2.32 -9.72
CA THR A 721 -22.75 -1.79 -8.74
C THR A 721 -22.27 -1.78 -7.28
N ASN A 722 -21.28 -2.61 -6.92
CA ASN A 722 -20.81 -2.69 -5.54
C ASN A 722 -19.71 -1.67 -5.24
N CYS A 723 -18.50 -1.88 -5.78
CA CYS A 723 -17.37 -0.99 -5.56
C CYS A 723 -17.10 -0.02 -6.72
N GLY A 724 -17.80 -0.17 -7.86
CA GLY A 724 -17.59 0.67 -9.05
C GLY A 724 -16.26 0.48 -9.79
N SER A 725 -15.33 -0.33 -9.28
CA SER A 725 -13.95 -0.35 -9.79
C SER A 725 -13.76 -0.97 -11.18
N CYS A 726 -14.68 -1.82 -11.64
CA CYS A 726 -14.66 -2.35 -13.00
C CYS A 726 -15.32 -1.39 -14.00
N VAL A 727 -16.00 -0.32 -13.54
CA VAL A 727 -16.71 0.63 -14.41
C VAL A 727 -15.84 1.23 -15.51
N PRO A 728 -14.57 1.64 -15.27
CA PRO A 728 -13.71 2.13 -16.36
C PRO A 728 -13.49 1.10 -17.46
N GLU A 729 -13.28 -0.15 -17.07
CA GLU A 729 -13.09 -1.26 -18.00
C GLU A 729 -14.40 -1.62 -18.72
N LEU A 730 -15.54 -1.58 -18.01
CA LEU A 730 -16.86 -1.72 -18.65
C LEU A 730 -17.06 -0.66 -19.74
N ARG A 731 -16.66 0.60 -19.49
CA ARG A 731 -16.70 1.67 -20.51
C ARG A 731 -15.80 1.38 -21.69
N GLN A 732 -14.60 0.82 -21.47
CA GLN A 732 -13.70 0.43 -22.55
C GLN A 732 -14.30 -0.70 -23.40
N LEU A 733 -14.92 -1.70 -22.77
CA LEU A 733 -15.57 -2.79 -23.49
C LEU A 733 -16.75 -2.29 -24.32
N ILE A 734 -17.57 -1.39 -23.78
CA ILE A 734 -18.66 -0.73 -24.51
C ILE A 734 -18.12 0.07 -25.70
N ALA A 735 -16.95 0.70 -25.57
CA ALA A 735 -16.37 1.51 -26.64
C ALA A 735 -15.66 0.67 -27.74
N GLN A 736 -15.46 -0.63 -27.52
CA GLN A 736 -14.81 -1.55 -28.45
C GLN A 736 -15.80 -2.34 -29.32
N ASP A 737 -17.06 -2.45 -28.88
CA ASP A 737 -18.19 -2.99 -29.64
C ASP A 737 -18.97 -1.85 -30.32
#